data_AF-A0A834PR47-F1
#
_entry.id   AF-A0A834PR47-F1
#
_cell.length_a   1.000
_cell.length_b   1.000
_cell.length_c   1.000
_cell.angle_alpha   90.00
_cell.angle_beta   90.00
_cell.angle_gamma   90.00
#
_symmetry.space_group_name_H-M   'P 1'
#
loop_
_entity.id
_entity.type
_entity.pdbx_description
1 polymer ?
#
loop_
_entity_poly.entity_id
_entity_poly.type
_entity_poly.pdbx_seq_one_letter_code
_entity_poly.pdbx_strand_id
1 'polypeptide(L)'
;MVKPKFKGKSTINPSKASTNPDRVQGAGGQNMRDRATIRRLNMYRQKERRNSRGKVIKPLQYQSTVASGTVARVEPNIKWFGNTRVIKQASLQKFQEEMDTVMKDPYKVVMKQSKLPMSLLHDRIQPHNSKVHILDTESFETTFGPKSQRKRPNLFASDIQSLVENAEMSTDSYDKGKDRDLVTEDTGVRNEAQEEIYKKGQSKRIWGELYKVIDSSDVVVQVLDARDPMGTRSPHIEAYLKKEKPWKHLIFVLNKCDLVPTWATKRWVAVLSQDYPTLAFHASLTNPFGKGAFIQLLRQFGKLHTDKKQISVGFIGYPNVGKSSVINTLRSKKVCNVAPIAGETKVWQYITLMRRIFLIDCPGVVYPSEDSETDIVLKGVVQVEKIKTPEDHIGAVLERAKPEYISKTYKIDSWENAEDFLGKLAFRTGKLLKGGEPDLRTVGKMVLNDWQRGRIPFFVKPPNAEPPADPQLPPPSSLEIATETTQNNPEEETTETVGKGSESVIEGKKEEDNSCNASSEMQQILTRVRQNFGKINVVPQFSGDDLVPVEVSDIEEELESLSAEEEEEEEQPGEEDEAESYQESLEEPGQSDTQAVIKALDEKIAKYQKFLNKAKAKKFSAVRISKGLSEMVFAKPEEQRKSSKEENDIDPAPTKKGRKRKAQKEEEHSSKTPRTLTSKERRRAARQQQSRKVGVRYYETHNVKNRNRNKKKTNDSEGQKHRHKRFRHKQ
;
A
#
# COMPACT_ATOMS: atom_id res chain seq x y z
N MET A 1 -41.70 -33.78 26.62
CA MET A 1 -40.39 -33.19 27.03
C MET A 1 -40.60 -32.28 28.23
N VAL A 2 -39.89 -32.51 29.34
CA VAL A 2 -39.94 -31.59 30.50
C VAL A 2 -39.13 -30.33 30.15
N LYS A 3 -39.80 -29.17 30.10
CA LYS A 3 -39.13 -27.87 29.93
C LYS A 3 -38.25 -27.61 31.16
N PRO A 4 -36.94 -27.31 31.03
CA PRO A 4 -36.13 -26.90 32.17
C PRO A 4 -36.67 -25.57 32.71
N LYS A 5 -37.13 -25.56 33.97
CA LYS A 5 -37.60 -24.36 34.68
C LYS A 5 -36.40 -23.47 35.03
N PHE A 6 -35.90 -22.66 34.11
CA PHE A 6 -35.09 -21.50 34.46
C PHE A 6 -35.98 -20.26 34.59
N LYS A 7 -36.54 -20.06 35.79
CA LYS A 7 -37.25 -18.83 36.14
C LYS A 7 -36.21 -17.80 36.61
N GLY A 8 -36.08 -16.69 35.90
CA GLY A 8 -35.13 -15.62 36.23
C GLY A 8 -35.16 -14.52 35.17
N LYS A 9 -36.20 -13.69 35.16
CA LYS A 9 -36.31 -12.53 34.27
C LYS A 9 -35.44 -11.38 34.80
N SER A 10 -34.14 -11.42 34.51
CA SER A 10 -33.37 -10.21 34.21
C SER A 10 -32.41 -10.56 33.07
N THR A 11 -32.58 -9.91 31.92
CA THR A 11 -31.61 -10.00 30.81
C THR A 11 -30.30 -9.27 31.12
N ILE A 12 -30.32 -8.46 32.18
CA ILE A 12 -29.17 -7.76 32.76
C ILE A 12 -28.54 -8.67 33.81
N ASN A 13 -27.24 -8.93 33.66
CA ASN A 13 -26.42 -9.60 34.66
C ASN A 13 -26.04 -8.59 35.76
N PRO A 14 -26.43 -8.78 37.03
CA PRO A 14 -26.18 -7.80 38.11
C PRO A 14 -24.72 -7.72 38.57
N SER A 15 -23.81 -8.54 38.04
CA SER A 15 -22.41 -8.58 38.51
C SER A 15 -21.68 -7.23 38.34
N LYS A 16 -21.00 -6.75 39.40
CA LYS A 16 -20.17 -5.54 39.37
C LYS A 16 -18.78 -5.74 38.71
N ALA A 17 -18.56 -6.86 38.03
CA ALA A 17 -17.28 -7.21 37.42
C ALA A 17 -16.91 -6.25 36.26
N SER A 18 -15.63 -5.91 36.12
CA SER A 18 -15.10 -5.08 35.02
C SER A 18 -15.24 -5.70 33.63
N THR A 19 -15.49 -7.01 33.56
CA THR A 19 -15.78 -7.77 32.33
C THR A 19 -17.28 -7.85 32.02
N ASN A 20 -18.17 -7.37 32.88
CA ASN A 20 -19.61 -7.40 32.63
C ASN A 20 -20.05 -6.16 31.83
N PRO A 21 -20.50 -6.30 30.57
CA PRO A 21 -20.95 -5.15 29.77
C PRO A 21 -22.25 -4.53 30.29
N ASP A 22 -23.01 -5.24 31.14
CA ASP A 22 -24.30 -4.80 31.66
C ASP A 22 -24.21 -4.44 33.16
N ARG A 23 -23.00 -4.11 33.64
CA ARG A 23 -22.73 -3.59 34.98
C ARG A 23 -23.38 -2.21 35.16
N VAL A 24 -23.98 -1.97 36.33
CA VAL A 24 -24.42 -0.65 36.77
C VAL A 24 -23.19 0.23 37.06
N GLN A 25 -23.11 1.42 36.43
CA GLN A 25 -22.07 2.41 36.70
C GLN A 25 -22.16 2.87 38.17
N GLY A 26 -21.02 2.90 38.87
CA GLY A 26 -20.93 3.46 40.21
C GLY A 26 -20.68 4.97 40.16
N ALA A 27 -20.90 5.67 41.28
CA ALA A 27 -20.84 7.13 41.35
C ALA A 27 -19.47 7.76 40.99
N GLY A 28 -18.36 7.02 41.06
CA GLY A 28 -17.03 7.46 40.60
C GLY A 28 -16.84 7.29 39.08
N GLY A 29 -17.58 8.06 38.29
CA GLY A 29 -17.93 7.74 36.90
C GLY A 29 -16.89 7.85 35.78
N GLN A 30 -15.64 8.27 36.02
CA GLN A 30 -14.67 8.54 34.93
C GLN A 30 -13.73 7.38 34.57
N ASN A 31 -13.25 6.58 35.53
CA ASN A 31 -12.20 5.57 35.27
C ASN A 31 -12.72 4.20 34.78
N MET A 32 -13.98 4.11 34.31
CA MET A 32 -14.61 2.84 33.92
C MET A 32 -14.76 2.68 32.41
N ARG A 33 -14.43 1.50 31.89
CA ARG A 33 -14.58 1.15 30.48
C ARG A 33 -16.06 1.04 30.08
N ASP A 34 -16.42 1.66 28.97
CA ASP A 34 -17.77 1.59 28.40
C ASP A 34 -18.24 0.15 28.11
N ARG A 35 -19.56 -0.03 28.12
CA ARG A 35 -20.26 -1.24 27.63
C ARG A 35 -19.77 -1.72 26.27
N ALA A 36 -19.53 -0.81 25.32
CA ALA A 36 -18.99 -1.14 24.00
C ALA A 36 -17.54 -1.64 24.06
N THR A 37 -16.69 -0.96 24.84
CA THR A 37 -15.29 -1.32 25.08
C THR A 37 -15.18 -2.68 25.78
N ILE A 38 -16.01 -2.94 26.80
CA ILE A 38 -16.08 -4.25 27.49
C ILE A 38 -16.49 -5.35 26.51
N ARG A 39 -17.52 -5.14 25.67
CA ARG A 39 -17.92 -6.12 24.63
C ARG A 39 -16.78 -6.42 23.65
N ARG A 40 -16.07 -5.39 23.18
CA ARG A 40 -14.90 -5.52 22.29
C ARG A 40 -13.77 -6.31 22.95
N LEU A 41 -13.43 -6.02 24.21
CA LEU A 41 -12.37 -6.74 24.93
C LEU A 41 -12.77 -8.19 25.24
N ASN A 42 -14.04 -8.44 25.55
CA ASN A 42 -14.57 -9.79 25.76
C ASN A 42 -14.53 -10.65 24.49
N MET A 43 -14.58 -10.05 23.29
CA MET A 43 -14.43 -10.77 22.01
C MET A 43 -13.13 -11.59 21.96
N TYR A 44 -11.99 -10.99 22.32
CA TYR A 44 -10.69 -11.67 22.36
C TYR A 44 -10.58 -12.75 23.45
N ARG A 45 -11.51 -12.76 24.42
CA ARG A 45 -11.53 -13.68 25.57
C ARG A 45 -12.60 -14.76 25.45
N GLN A 46 -13.34 -14.83 24.33
CA GLN A 46 -14.42 -15.80 24.16
C GLN A 46 -13.90 -17.23 24.15
N LYS A 47 -14.61 -18.11 24.86
CA LYS A 47 -14.35 -19.56 24.91
C LYS A 47 -15.67 -20.31 24.86
N GLU A 48 -15.64 -21.48 24.24
CA GLU A 48 -16.76 -22.42 24.25
C GLU A 48 -17.06 -22.86 25.70
N ARG A 49 -18.32 -22.80 26.14
CA ARG A 49 -18.70 -23.19 27.51
C ARG A 49 -19.24 -24.62 27.52
N ARG A 50 -18.58 -25.51 28.26
CA ARG A 50 -18.99 -26.90 28.47
C ARG A 50 -19.41 -27.15 29.92
N ASN A 51 -20.23 -28.18 30.15
CA ASN A 51 -20.52 -28.69 31.49
C ASN A 51 -19.42 -29.63 31.99
N SER A 52 -19.46 -30.03 33.27
CA SER A 52 -18.53 -31.01 33.86
C SER A 52 -18.46 -32.35 33.11
N ARG A 53 -19.55 -32.76 32.44
CA ARG A 53 -19.60 -33.96 31.58
C ARG A 53 -19.05 -33.74 30.16
N GLY A 54 -18.44 -32.59 29.87
CA GLY A 54 -17.86 -32.23 28.58
C GLY A 54 -18.87 -31.84 27.48
N LYS A 55 -20.17 -31.78 27.76
CA LYS A 55 -21.18 -31.35 26.77
C LYS A 55 -21.20 -29.83 26.64
N VAL A 56 -21.29 -29.35 25.40
CA VAL A 56 -21.40 -27.92 25.06
C VAL A 56 -22.70 -27.34 25.61
N ILE A 57 -22.61 -26.30 26.43
CA ILE A 57 -23.75 -25.49 26.91
C ILE A 57 -23.93 -24.28 25.99
N LYS A 58 -22.83 -23.61 25.63
CA LYS A 58 -22.82 -22.47 24.71
C LYS A 58 -21.67 -22.65 23.70
N PRO A 59 -21.97 -22.79 22.39
CA PRO A 59 -20.94 -22.84 21.36
C PRO A 59 -20.20 -21.50 21.26
N LEU A 60 -19.06 -21.49 20.57
CA LEU A 60 -18.36 -20.25 20.24
C LEU A 60 -19.21 -19.40 19.29
N GLN A 61 -19.00 -18.08 19.28
CA GLN A 61 -19.64 -17.19 18.33
C GLN A 61 -19.29 -17.62 16.89
N TYR A 62 -20.27 -17.61 16.00
CA TYR A 62 -20.20 -18.11 14.61
C TYR A 62 -19.97 -19.64 14.46
N GLN A 63 -20.08 -20.42 15.54
CA GLN A 63 -20.06 -21.90 15.51
C GLN A 63 -21.38 -22.53 15.95
N SER A 64 -22.50 -21.83 15.75
CA SER A 64 -23.84 -22.37 15.97
C SER A 64 -24.23 -23.35 14.86
N THR A 65 -24.48 -24.60 15.21
CA THR A 65 -25.14 -25.55 14.30
C THR A 65 -26.65 -25.29 14.28
N VAL A 66 -27.24 -25.36 13.09
CA VAL A 66 -28.69 -25.25 12.91
C VAL A 66 -29.34 -26.64 13.07
N ALA A 67 -30.62 -26.69 13.41
CA ALA A 67 -31.34 -27.96 13.53
C ALA A 67 -31.47 -28.67 12.17
N SER A 68 -31.39 -30.00 12.17
CA SER A 68 -31.70 -30.80 10.98
C SER A 68 -33.12 -30.51 10.51
N GLY A 69 -33.30 -30.29 9.20
CA GLY A 69 -34.57 -29.86 8.61
C GLY A 69 -34.79 -28.35 8.56
N THR A 70 -33.81 -27.51 8.93
CA THR A 70 -33.93 -26.06 8.70
C THR A 70 -33.81 -25.75 7.21
N VAL A 71 -34.88 -25.22 6.61
CA VAL A 71 -34.95 -24.93 5.17
C VAL A 71 -34.64 -23.46 4.90
N ALA A 72 -33.64 -23.20 4.07
CA ALA A 72 -33.44 -21.88 3.47
C ALA A 72 -34.39 -21.72 2.28
N ARG A 73 -35.39 -20.84 2.41
CA ARG A 73 -36.34 -20.48 1.34
C ARG A 73 -36.08 -19.04 0.90
N VAL A 74 -36.16 -18.79 -0.40
CA VAL A 74 -36.23 -17.43 -0.97
C VAL A 74 -37.68 -17.16 -1.32
N GLU A 75 -38.22 -16.05 -0.85
CA GLU A 75 -39.60 -15.66 -1.10
C GLU A 75 -39.74 -15.08 -2.53
N PRO A 76 -40.74 -15.54 -3.33
CA PRO A 76 -40.99 -14.96 -4.64
C PRO A 76 -41.45 -13.51 -4.49
N ASN A 77 -40.76 -12.58 -5.16
CA ASN A 77 -41.04 -11.16 -5.09
C ASN A 77 -40.86 -10.52 -6.48
N ILE A 78 -41.85 -9.76 -6.93
CA ILE A 78 -41.82 -9.10 -8.25
C ILE A 78 -40.61 -8.13 -8.34
N LYS A 79 -40.17 -7.57 -7.21
CA LYS A 79 -39.00 -6.68 -7.12
C LYS A 79 -37.68 -7.32 -7.57
N TRP A 80 -37.58 -8.66 -7.62
CA TRP A 80 -36.39 -9.34 -8.16
C TRP A 80 -36.21 -9.14 -9.66
N PHE A 81 -37.29 -8.87 -10.40
CA PHE A 81 -37.31 -8.80 -11.87
C PHE A 81 -37.32 -7.36 -12.40
N GLY A 82 -37.35 -6.36 -11.52
CA GLY A 82 -37.26 -4.94 -11.91
C GLY A 82 -35.81 -4.48 -12.09
N ASN A 83 -35.60 -3.50 -12.97
CA ASN A 83 -34.29 -2.88 -13.17
C ASN A 83 -33.79 -2.21 -11.88
N THR A 84 -32.72 -2.75 -11.28
CA THR A 84 -32.21 -2.28 -9.97
C THR A 84 -31.31 -1.04 -10.05
N ARG A 85 -30.72 -0.78 -11.22
CA ARG A 85 -29.91 0.43 -11.52
C ARG A 85 -30.15 0.85 -12.96
N VAL A 86 -30.43 2.13 -13.17
CA VAL A 86 -30.64 2.75 -14.49
C VAL A 86 -29.87 4.07 -14.51
N ILE A 87 -29.25 4.42 -15.64
CA ILE A 87 -28.54 5.68 -15.87
C ILE A 87 -29.04 6.32 -17.17
N LYS A 88 -29.13 7.65 -17.22
CA LYS A 88 -29.47 8.40 -18.44
C LYS A 88 -28.22 8.62 -19.28
N GLN A 89 -28.33 8.57 -20.61
CA GLN A 89 -27.19 8.72 -21.52
C GLN A 89 -26.41 10.03 -21.31
N ALA A 90 -27.10 11.17 -21.19
CA ALA A 90 -26.45 12.46 -20.94
C ALA A 90 -25.71 12.51 -19.58
N SER A 91 -26.19 11.77 -18.57
CA SER A 91 -25.50 11.66 -17.28
C SER A 91 -24.29 10.71 -17.35
N LEU A 92 -24.32 9.73 -18.25
CA LEU A 92 -23.22 8.81 -18.52
C LEU A 92 -22.07 9.53 -19.24
N GLN A 93 -22.37 10.36 -20.25
CA GLN A 93 -21.37 11.15 -20.98
C GLN A 93 -20.65 12.15 -20.05
N LYS A 94 -21.40 12.95 -19.28
CA LYS A 94 -20.82 13.84 -18.26
C LYS A 94 -19.95 13.10 -17.24
N PHE A 95 -20.38 11.91 -16.81
CA PHE A 95 -19.60 11.07 -15.90
C PHE A 95 -18.30 10.56 -16.54
N GLN A 96 -18.30 10.21 -17.83
CA GLN A 96 -17.08 9.83 -18.57
C GLN A 96 -16.11 11.01 -18.64
N GLU A 97 -16.58 12.18 -19.08
CA GLU A 97 -15.78 13.42 -19.18
C GLU A 97 -15.16 13.82 -17.82
N GLU A 98 -15.97 13.89 -16.76
CA GLU A 98 -15.50 14.23 -15.41
C GLU A 98 -14.48 13.20 -14.89
N MET A 99 -14.73 11.90 -15.05
CA MET A 99 -13.80 10.86 -14.59
C MET A 99 -12.49 10.86 -15.38
N ASP A 100 -12.51 11.13 -16.68
CA ASP A 100 -11.29 11.25 -17.48
C ASP A 100 -10.42 12.44 -17.06
N THR A 101 -11.02 13.59 -16.71
CA THR A 101 -10.25 14.71 -16.15
C THR A 101 -9.66 14.40 -14.77
N VAL A 102 -10.34 13.59 -13.96
CA VAL A 102 -9.87 13.16 -12.64
C VAL A 102 -8.80 12.08 -12.74
N MET A 103 -8.90 11.14 -13.68
CA MET A 103 -7.91 10.06 -13.87
C MET A 103 -6.59 10.55 -14.46
N LYS A 104 -6.60 11.66 -15.20
CA LYS A 104 -5.38 12.29 -15.75
C LYS A 104 -4.57 13.06 -14.69
N ASP A 105 -5.18 13.44 -13.57
CA ASP A 105 -4.53 14.22 -12.51
C ASP A 105 -4.05 13.31 -11.36
N PRO A 106 -2.73 13.13 -11.16
CA PRO A 106 -2.19 12.21 -10.16
C PRO A 106 -2.46 12.66 -8.71
N TYR A 107 -2.87 13.91 -8.48
CA TYR A 107 -3.17 14.44 -7.14
C TYR A 107 -4.65 14.31 -6.77
N LYS A 108 -5.55 14.09 -7.73
CA LYS A 108 -6.99 13.86 -7.47
C LYS A 108 -7.27 12.38 -7.26
N VAL A 109 -8.03 12.04 -6.22
CA VAL A 109 -8.37 10.63 -5.93
C VAL A 109 -9.86 10.40 -5.69
N VAL A 110 -10.41 9.43 -6.42
CA VAL A 110 -11.81 9.00 -6.30
C VAL A 110 -11.99 8.09 -5.09
N MET A 111 -12.65 8.59 -4.05
CA MET A 111 -12.78 7.90 -2.75
C MET A 111 -13.78 6.73 -2.72
N LYS A 112 -14.93 6.85 -3.41
CA LYS A 112 -16.07 5.91 -3.27
C LYS A 112 -16.36 5.12 -4.55
N GLN A 113 -15.30 4.63 -5.20
CA GLN A 113 -15.34 3.90 -6.48
C GLN A 113 -16.35 2.74 -6.49
N SER A 114 -16.54 2.02 -5.37
CA SER A 114 -17.50 0.91 -5.27
C SER A 114 -18.98 1.31 -5.41
N LYS A 115 -19.30 2.60 -5.30
CA LYS A 115 -20.65 3.15 -5.55
C LYS A 115 -20.82 3.64 -6.99
N LEU A 116 -19.72 3.93 -7.69
CA LEU A 116 -19.71 4.49 -9.04
C LEU A 116 -19.71 3.37 -10.10
N PRO A 117 -20.31 3.60 -11.28
CA PRO A 117 -20.39 2.60 -12.35
C PRO A 117 -19.09 2.57 -13.18
N MET A 118 -17.95 2.30 -12.54
CA MET A 118 -16.61 2.32 -13.16
C MET A 118 -16.46 1.39 -14.39
N SER A 119 -17.33 0.39 -14.52
CA SER A 119 -17.39 -0.50 -15.68
C SER A 119 -17.83 0.20 -16.97
N LEU A 120 -18.43 1.39 -16.90
CA LEU A 120 -18.91 2.18 -18.05
C LEU A 120 -17.86 3.16 -18.61
N LEU A 121 -16.67 3.23 -18.01
CA LEU A 121 -15.56 4.09 -18.46
C LEU A 121 -14.69 3.43 -19.53
N HIS A 122 -14.73 2.10 -19.65
CA HIS A 122 -13.85 1.34 -20.54
C HIS A 122 -14.64 0.82 -21.73
N ASP A 123 -14.63 1.55 -22.85
CA ASP A 123 -15.03 0.97 -24.13
C ASP A 123 -14.02 -0.11 -24.53
N ARG A 124 -14.43 -1.36 -24.35
CA ARG A 124 -13.58 -2.55 -24.53
C ARG A 124 -13.20 -2.83 -25.99
N ILE A 125 -13.70 -2.02 -26.92
CA ILE A 125 -13.61 -2.22 -28.35
C ILE A 125 -13.00 -0.95 -28.94
N GLN A 126 -11.68 -0.95 -29.15
CA GLN A 126 -11.12 -0.15 -30.22
C GLN A 126 -11.51 -0.85 -31.53
N PRO A 127 -12.40 -0.29 -32.36
CA PRO A 127 -12.97 -0.99 -33.51
C PRO A 127 -11.91 -1.34 -34.57
N HIS A 128 -10.75 -0.66 -34.55
CA HIS A 128 -9.65 -0.87 -35.47
C HIS A 128 -8.81 -2.13 -35.20
N ASN A 129 -8.87 -2.71 -33.98
CA ASN A 129 -7.91 -3.74 -33.54
C ASN A 129 -8.53 -5.09 -33.15
N SER A 130 -9.84 -5.29 -33.29
CA SER A 130 -10.43 -6.62 -33.15
C SER A 130 -10.09 -7.47 -34.38
N LYS A 131 -8.96 -8.19 -34.33
CA LYS A 131 -8.63 -9.22 -35.33
C LYS A 131 -9.83 -10.15 -35.52
N VAL A 132 -10.30 -10.28 -36.76
CA VAL A 132 -11.39 -11.20 -37.10
C VAL A 132 -11.03 -12.61 -36.64
N HIS A 133 -11.97 -13.31 -36.01
CA HIS A 133 -11.73 -14.65 -35.50
C HIS A 133 -11.72 -15.65 -36.67
N ILE A 134 -10.55 -15.81 -37.31
CA ILE A 134 -10.34 -16.62 -38.53
C ILE A 134 -10.88 -18.05 -38.37
N LEU A 135 -10.92 -18.60 -37.15
CA LEU A 135 -11.45 -19.93 -36.85
C LEU A 135 -12.96 -20.07 -37.09
N ASP A 136 -13.71 -18.96 -37.14
CA ASP A 136 -15.15 -18.97 -37.50
C ASP A 136 -15.35 -19.18 -39.02
N THR A 137 -14.36 -18.79 -39.84
CA THR A 137 -14.37 -18.95 -41.30
C THR A 137 -13.56 -20.16 -41.78
N GLU A 138 -12.45 -20.47 -41.11
CA GLU A 138 -11.46 -21.46 -41.51
C GLU A 138 -11.01 -22.29 -40.30
N SER A 139 -11.63 -23.46 -40.09
CA SER A 139 -11.23 -24.39 -39.04
C SER A 139 -9.93 -25.15 -39.39
N PHE A 140 -9.17 -25.59 -38.38
CA PHE A 140 -7.91 -26.33 -38.59
C PHE A 140 -8.05 -27.57 -39.50
N GLU A 141 -9.15 -28.32 -39.38
CA GLU A 141 -9.41 -29.52 -40.20
C GLU A 141 -9.68 -29.18 -41.68
N THR A 142 -10.20 -27.98 -41.94
CA THR A 142 -10.47 -27.47 -43.30
C THR A 142 -9.27 -26.75 -43.93
N THR A 143 -8.33 -26.22 -43.12
CA THR A 143 -7.13 -25.55 -43.62
C THR A 143 -5.97 -26.50 -43.87
N PHE A 144 -5.76 -27.50 -43.01
CA PHE A 144 -4.63 -28.41 -43.10
C PHE A 144 -4.98 -29.85 -42.70
N GLY A 145 -4.37 -30.83 -43.38
CA GLY A 145 -4.59 -32.26 -43.13
C GLY A 145 -5.51 -32.97 -44.15
N PRO A 146 -5.98 -34.19 -43.85
CA PRO A 146 -6.64 -35.06 -44.85
C PRO A 146 -7.95 -34.54 -45.43
N LYS A 147 -8.62 -33.60 -44.74
CA LYS A 147 -9.88 -32.96 -45.18
C LYS A 147 -9.68 -31.51 -45.64
N SER A 148 -8.44 -31.10 -45.90
CA SER A 148 -8.09 -29.73 -46.30
C SER A 148 -8.80 -29.30 -47.60
N GLN A 149 -9.69 -28.31 -47.44
CA GLN A 149 -10.43 -27.67 -48.53
C GLN A 149 -9.68 -26.46 -49.09
N ARG A 150 -8.80 -25.84 -48.30
CA ARG A 150 -8.01 -24.69 -48.72
C ARG A 150 -7.01 -25.07 -49.82
N LYS A 151 -7.21 -24.55 -51.04
CA LYS A 151 -6.33 -24.79 -52.21
C LYS A 151 -5.43 -23.62 -52.57
N ARG A 152 -5.69 -22.41 -52.06
CA ARG A 152 -4.88 -21.21 -52.32
C ARG A 152 -4.49 -20.53 -51.00
N PRO A 153 -3.27 -19.95 -50.92
CA PRO A 153 -2.93 -19.05 -49.82
C PRO A 153 -3.73 -17.74 -49.96
N ASN A 154 -3.84 -17.01 -48.84
CA ASN A 154 -4.31 -15.63 -48.86
C ASN A 154 -3.05 -14.78 -48.71
N LEU A 155 -2.64 -14.11 -49.78
CA LEU A 155 -1.39 -13.36 -49.85
C LEU A 155 -1.68 -11.87 -49.70
N PHE A 156 -0.84 -11.17 -48.93
CA PHE A 156 -0.89 -9.71 -48.79
C PHE A 156 -0.07 -8.99 -49.89
N ALA A 157 0.03 -9.62 -51.07
CA ALA A 157 0.78 -9.15 -52.23
C ALA A 157 -0.08 -9.37 -53.49
N SER A 158 -0.25 -8.34 -54.31
CA SER A 158 -0.96 -8.44 -55.60
C SER A 158 -0.06 -9.00 -56.69
N ASP A 159 1.21 -8.58 -56.70
CA ASP A 159 2.14 -8.77 -57.80
C ASP A 159 3.43 -9.45 -57.35
N ILE A 160 4.09 -10.16 -58.27
CA ILE A 160 5.33 -10.87 -57.96
C ILE A 160 6.45 -9.93 -57.49
N GLN A 161 6.50 -8.70 -58.00
CA GLN A 161 7.44 -7.66 -57.56
C GLN A 161 7.21 -7.31 -56.09
N SER A 162 5.96 -7.01 -55.70
CA SER A 162 5.61 -6.75 -54.29
C SER A 162 5.91 -7.93 -53.36
N LEU A 163 5.88 -9.17 -53.85
CA LEU A 163 6.26 -10.34 -53.07
C LEU A 163 7.79 -10.44 -52.89
N VAL A 164 8.57 -10.07 -53.90
CA VAL A 164 10.05 -9.99 -53.82
C VAL A 164 10.47 -8.89 -52.85
N GLU A 165 9.92 -7.69 -52.95
CA GLU A 165 10.19 -6.58 -52.02
C GLU A 165 9.89 -6.97 -50.56
N ASN A 166 8.76 -7.66 -50.32
CA ASN A 166 8.43 -8.19 -48.98
C ASN A 166 9.42 -9.28 -48.51
N ALA A 167 9.95 -10.09 -49.42
CA ALA A 167 10.94 -11.12 -49.07
C ALA A 167 12.32 -10.48 -48.77
N GLU A 168 12.72 -9.46 -49.52
CA GLU A 168 13.93 -8.67 -49.27
C GLU A 168 13.84 -7.95 -47.91
N MET A 169 12.77 -7.18 -47.66
CA MET A 169 12.52 -6.55 -46.36
C MET A 169 12.48 -7.57 -45.21
N SER A 170 11.88 -8.74 -45.41
CA SER A 170 11.87 -9.80 -44.40
C SER A 170 13.27 -10.36 -44.14
N THR A 171 14.15 -10.38 -45.14
CA THR A 171 15.52 -10.89 -45.04
C THR A 171 16.43 -9.86 -44.36
N ASP A 172 16.28 -8.58 -44.68
CA ASP A 172 16.97 -7.47 -44.01
C ASP A 172 16.54 -7.33 -42.54
N SER A 173 15.28 -7.61 -42.23
CA SER A 173 14.76 -7.62 -40.85
C SER A 173 15.14 -8.87 -40.04
N TYR A 174 15.66 -9.92 -40.68
CA TYR A 174 15.93 -11.20 -40.04
C TYR A 174 17.26 -11.16 -39.25
N ASP A 175 17.14 -11.36 -37.94
CA ASP A 175 18.26 -11.38 -37.01
C ASP A 175 18.51 -12.81 -36.51
N LYS A 176 19.64 -13.40 -36.94
CA LYS A 176 20.11 -14.74 -36.53
C LYS A 176 20.21 -14.89 -35.02
N GLY A 177 20.50 -13.82 -34.27
CA GLY A 177 20.60 -13.86 -32.81
C GLY A 177 19.25 -13.93 -32.08
N LYS A 178 18.14 -13.61 -32.77
CA LYS A 178 16.78 -13.70 -32.25
C LYS A 178 16.06 -14.98 -32.69
N ASP A 179 16.59 -15.68 -33.69
CA ASP A 179 16.06 -16.97 -34.12
C ASP A 179 16.31 -18.05 -33.07
N ARG A 180 15.24 -18.68 -32.61
CA ARG A 180 15.26 -19.72 -31.58
C ARG A 180 15.35 -21.13 -32.15
N ASP A 181 15.04 -21.27 -33.45
CA ASP A 181 15.03 -22.54 -34.17
C ASP A 181 16.33 -22.71 -34.99
N LEU A 182 17.18 -21.69 -35.04
CA LEU A 182 18.53 -21.75 -35.59
C LEU A 182 19.39 -22.77 -34.81
N VAL A 183 19.77 -23.85 -35.48
CA VAL A 183 20.61 -24.91 -34.90
C VAL A 183 22.08 -24.47 -34.91
N THR A 184 22.54 -23.94 -33.79
CA THR A 184 23.97 -23.65 -33.54
C THR A 184 24.73 -24.93 -33.16
N GLU A 185 25.97 -25.07 -33.62
CA GLU A 185 26.86 -26.17 -33.21
C GLU A 185 27.19 -26.06 -31.70
N ASP A 186 27.06 -27.17 -30.94
CA ASP A 186 27.38 -27.19 -29.51
C ASP A 186 28.91 -27.18 -29.32
N THR A 187 29.46 -26.02 -29.00
CA THR A 187 30.89 -25.83 -28.71
C THR A 187 31.34 -26.51 -27.41
N GLY A 188 30.41 -27.10 -26.64
CA GLY A 188 30.67 -27.74 -25.35
C GLY A 188 30.87 -26.77 -24.19
N VAL A 189 31.00 -25.47 -24.46
CA VAL A 189 31.12 -24.41 -23.46
C VAL A 189 29.73 -23.96 -23.01
N ARG A 190 29.50 -23.95 -21.69
CA ARG A 190 28.22 -23.52 -21.10
C ARG A 190 28.48 -22.59 -19.92
N ASN A 191 27.64 -21.57 -19.79
CA ASN A 191 27.70 -20.63 -18.67
C ASN A 191 27.45 -21.36 -17.33
N GLU A 192 28.13 -20.92 -16.26
CA GLU A 192 27.88 -21.47 -14.92
C GLU A 192 26.42 -21.20 -14.48
N ALA A 193 25.85 -22.10 -13.68
CA ALA A 193 24.47 -21.97 -13.24
C ALA A 193 24.32 -20.84 -12.22
N GLN A 194 23.45 -19.86 -12.52
CA GLN A 194 23.13 -18.74 -11.63
C GLN A 194 22.82 -19.19 -10.19
N GLU A 195 23.54 -18.59 -9.23
CA GLU A 195 23.42 -18.87 -7.81
C GLU A 195 22.00 -18.63 -7.27
N GLU A 196 21.58 -19.43 -6.27
CA GLU A 196 20.29 -19.22 -5.59
C GLU A 196 20.23 -17.89 -4.82
N ILE A 197 21.36 -17.22 -4.59
CA ILE A 197 21.38 -15.98 -3.81
C ILE A 197 20.70 -14.82 -4.53
N TYR A 198 20.82 -14.73 -5.86
CA TYR A 198 20.20 -13.71 -6.69
C TYR A 198 18.66 -13.84 -6.72
N LYS A 199 18.13 -15.03 -6.41
CA LYS A 199 16.69 -15.33 -6.31
C LYS A 199 16.09 -14.90 -4.96
N LYS A 200 16.87 -14.28 -4.06
CA LYS A 200 16.35 -13.67 -2.82
C LYS A 200 15.47 -12.45 -3.15
N GLY A 201 14.51 -12.16 -2.28
CA GLY A 201 13.46 -11.16 -2.53
C GLY A 201 12.29 -11.69 -3.39
N GLN A 202 12.52 -12.66 -4.29
CA GLN A 202 11.51 -13.23 -5.18
C GLN A 202 10.69 -14.38 -4.57
N SER A 203 10.95 -14.76 -3.31
CA SER A 203 10.31 -15.92 -2.66
C SER A 203 8.79 -15.74 -2.48
N LYS A 204 8.03 -16.80 -2.80
CA LYS A 204 6.56 -16.87 -2.58
C LYS A 204 6.13 -16.49 -1.16
N ARG A 205 6.98 -16.69 -0.14
CA ARG A 205 6.70 -16.24 1.24
C ARG A 205 6.66 -14.71 1.33
N ILE A 206 7.66 -14.04 0.77
CA ILE A 206 7.81 -12.58 0.80
C ILE A 206 6.67 -11.94 -0.01
N TRP A 207 6.38 -12.47 -1.19
CA TRP A 207 5.21 -12.09 -1.98
C TRP A 207 3.88 -12.28 -1.23
N GLY A 208 3.75 -13.36 -0.46
CA GLY A 208 2.60 -13.58 0.42
C GLY A 208 2.48 -12.57 1.57
N GLU A 209 3.60 -12.03 2.07
CA GLU A 209 3.58 -10.92 3.04
C GLU A 209 3.24 -9.59 2.36
N LEU A 210 3.84 -9.29 1.20
CA LEU A 210 3.55 -8.09 0.40
C LEU A 210 2.05 -7.95 0.11
N TYR A 211 1.40 -9.01 -0.40
CA TYR A 211 -0.03 -8.94 -0.72
C TYR A 211 -0.91 -8.77 0.53
N LYS A 212 -0.50 -9.23 1.73
CA LYS A 212 -1.20 -8.93 2.99
C LYS A 212 -1.06 -7.47 3.40
N VAL A 213 0.14 -6.90 3.27
CA VAL A 213 0.41 -5.48 3.52
C VAL A 213 -0.46 -4.63 2.58
N ILE A 214 -0.36 -4.89 1.27
CA ILE A 214 -1.15 -4.21 0.23
C ILE A 214 -2.66 -4.38 0.47
N ASP A 215 -3.14 -5.52 0.96
CA ASP A 215 -4.57 -5.71 1.24
C ASP A 215 -5.05 -5.00 2.50
N SER A 216 -4.22 -4.95 3.54
CA SER A 216 -4.57 -4.34 4.83
C SER A 216 -4.36 -2.83 4.89
N SER A 217 -3.59 -2.26 3.97
CA SER A 217 -3.33 -0.82 3.87
C SER A 217 -4.41 -0.07 3.09
N ASP A 218 -4.74 1.14 3.53
CA ASP A 218 -5.56 2.12 2.79
C ASP A 218 -4.68 3.00 1.88
N VAL A 219 -3.48 3.32 2.36
CA VAL A 219 -2.44 4.08 1.67
C VAL A 219 -1.21 3.18 1.53
N VAL A 220 -0.65 3.09 0.32
CA VAL A 220 0.58 2.36 0.01
C VAL A 220 1.68 3.38 -0.30
N VAL A 221 2.81 3.23 0.37
CA VAL A 221 3.98 4.10 0.25
C VAL A 221 5.13 3.28 -0.32
N GLN A 222 5.54 3.60 -1.55
CA GLN A 222 6.66 2.93 -2.21
C GLN A 222 7.93 3.74 -1.98
N VAL A 223 8.85 3.17 -1.19
CA VAL A 223 10.13 3.79 -0.85
C VAL A 223 11.16 3.42 -1.93
N LEU A 224 11.79 4.45 -2.49
CA LEU A 224 12.79 4.40 -3.55
C LEU A 224 14.14 4.89 -3.00
N ASP A 225 15.25 4.46 -3.60
CA ASP A 225 16.59 4.98 -3.29
C ASP A 225 16.88 6.19 -4.20
N ALA A 226 17.19 7.35 -3.63
CA ALA A 226 17.39 8.59 -4.40
C ALA A 226 18.56 8.52 -5.39
N ARG A 227 19.52 7.59 -5.20
CA ARG A 227 20.66 7.41 -6.11
C ARG A 227 20.27 6.75 -7.43
N ASP A 228 19.28 5.84 -7.40
CA ASP A 228 18.69 5.20 -8.58
C ASP A 228 17.21 4.90 -8.31
N PRO A 229 16.33 5.91 -8.50
CA PRO A 229 14.91 5.74 -8.24
C PRO A 229 14.19 4.94 -9.33
N MET A 230 14.77 4.80 -10.53
CA MET A 230 14.20 3.99 -11.61
C MET A 230 14.49 2.50 -11.41
N GLY A 231 15.74 2.13 -11.13
CA GLY A 231 16.10 0.74 -10.87
C GLY A 231 15.54 0.18 -9.57
N THR A 232 15.13 1.04 -8.62
CA THR A 232 14.40 0.66 -7.39
C THR A 232 12.86 0.83 -7.47
N ARG A 233 12.33 1.29 -8.61
CA ARG A 233 10.89 1.32 -8.89
C ARG A 233 10.36 -0.07 -9.25
N SER A 234 9.05 -0.28 -9.09
CA SER A 234 8.41 -1.58 -9.36
C SER A 234 7.11 -1.43 -10.18
N PRO A 235 7.21 -1.19 -11.50
CA PRO A 235 6.04 -0.94 -12.38
C PRO A 235 4.97 -2.03 -12.30
N HIS A 236 5.35 -3.28 -12.04
CA HIS A 236 4.41 -4.40 -11.88
C HIS A 236 3.49 -4.27 -10.65
N ILE A 237 3.99 -3.74 -9.52
CA ILE A 237 3.15 -3.51 -8.34
C ILE A 237 2.22 -2.31 -8.59
N GLU A 238 2.71 -1.29 -9.29
CA GLU A 238 1.93 -0.12 -9.69
C GLU A 238 0.79 -0.50 -10.64
N ALA A 239 1.07 -1.31 -11.66
CA ALA A 239 0.07 -1.86 -12.58
C ALA A 239 -0.95 -2.77 -11.87
N TYR A 240 -0.50 -3.60 -10.92
CA TYR A 240 -1.39 -4.41 -10.07
C TYR A 240 -2.32 -3.53 -9.22
N LEU A 241 -1.79 -2.46 -8.60
CA LEU A 241 -2.59 -1.53 -7.80
C LEU A 241 -3.60 -0.77 -8.67
N LYS A 242 -3.20 -0.21 -9.82
CA LYS A 242 -4.12 0.48 -10.76
C LYS A 242 -5.25 -0.45 -11.22
N LYS A 243 -4.94 -1.72 -11.54
CA LYS A 243 -5.91 -2.69 -12.08
C LYS A 243 -6.84 -3.29 -11.03
N GLU A 244 -6.28 -3.81 -9.94
CA GLU A 244 -7.01 -4.66 -8.99
C GLU A 244 -7.47 -3.88 -7.74
N LYS A 245 -6.79 -2.78 -7.37
CA LYS A 245 -7.06 -2.02 -6.13
C LYS A 245 -7.04 -0.47 -6.32
N PRO A 246 -7.74 0.09 -7.34
CA PRO A 246 -7.69 1.52 -7.67
C PRO A 246 -8.19 2.48 -6.57
N TRP A 247 -8.86 1.98 -5.53
CA TRP A 247 -9.30 2.79 -4.37
C TRP A 247 -8.21 2.99 -3.31
N LYS A 248 -7.00 2.47 -3.53
CA LYS A 248 -5.85 2.63 -2.63
C LYS A 248 -4.95 3.74 -3.14
N HIS A 249 -4.53 4.60 -2.23
CA HIS A 249 -3.63 5.71 -2.55
C HIS A 249 -2.21 5.17 -2.69
N LEU A 250 -1.50 5.54 -3.76
CA LEU A 250 -0.09 5.23 -3.95
C LEU A 250 0.73 6.52 -3.92
N ILE A 251 1.81 6.52 -3.14
CA ILE A 251 2.69 7.67 -2.89
C ILE A 251 4.13 7.16 -3.00
N PHE A 252 5.02 7.94 -3.60
CA PHE A 252 6.46 7.63 -3.59
C PHE A 252 7.21 8.42 -2.52
N VAL A 253 8.19 7.77 -1.90
CA VAL A 253 9.15 8.41 -0.99
C VAL A 253 10.55 8.14 -1.53
N LEU A 254 11.21 9.19 -2.03
CA LEU A 254 12.64 9.18 -2.34
C LEU A 254 13.39 9.29 -1.02
N ASN A 255 14.01 8.19 -0.58
CA ASN A 255 14.83 8.16 0.62
C ASN A 255 16.33 8.17 0.27
N LYS A 256 17.18 8.52 1.24
CA LYS A 256 18.63 8.71 1.08
C LYS A 256 19.04 9.94 0.26
N CYS A 257 18.26 11.03 0.37
CA CYS A 257 18.57 12.30 -0.30
C CYS A 257 19.88 12.94 0.20
N ASP A 258 20.44 12.49 1.32
CA ASP A 258 21.76 12.83 1.84
C ASP A 258 22.93 12.32 0.99
N LEU A 259 22.72 11.28 0.16
CA LEU A 259 23.76 10.66 -0.68
C LEU A 259 23.82 11.24 -2.10
N VAL A 260 23.02 12.27 -2.42
CA VAL A 260 22.78 12.77 -3.77
C VAL A 260 22.75 14.31 -3.74
N PRO A 261 23.23 15.02 -4.77
CA PRO A 261 23.12 16.48 -4.82
C PRO A 261 21.66 16.97 -4.70
N THR A 262 21.47 18.13 -4.07
CA THR A 262 20.14 18.70 -3.80
C THR A 262 19.37 19.00 -5.09
N TRP A 263 20.05 19.48 -6.15
CA TRP A 263 19.45 19.73 -7.46
C TRP A 263 18.91 18.45 -8.10
N ALA A 264 19.67 17.35 -8.01
CA ALA A 264 19.28 16.06 -8.59
C ALA A 264 18.07 15.49 -7.85
N THR A 265 18.03 15.61 -6.52
CA THR A 265 16.84 15.27 -5.71
C THR A 265 15.62 16.11 -6.12
N LYS A 266 15.77 17.44 -6.25
CA LYS A 266 14.69 18.37 -6.69
C LYS A 266 14.15 17.99 -8.09
N ARG A 267 15.04 17.63 -9.03
CA ARG A 267 14.67 17.17 -10.38
C ARG A 267 13.98 15.80 -10.35
N TRP A 268 14.47 14.82 -9.59
CA TRP A 268 13.84 13.51 -9.46
C TRP A 268 12.43 13.60 -8.84
N VAL A 269 12.22 14.46 -7.82
CA VAL A 269 10.86 14.76 -7.30
C VAL A 269 9.96 15.28 -8.42
N ALA A 270 10.44 16.24 -9.22
CA ALA A 270 9.65 16.85 -10.31
C ALA A 270 9.29 15.86 -11.43
N VAL A 271 10.21 14.97 -11.81
CA VAL A 271 9.96 13.91 -12.81
C VAL A 271 8.91 12.93 -12.29
N LEU A 272 9.11 12.39 -11.07
CA LEU A 272 8.20 11.37 -10.53
C LEU A 272 6.82 11.93 -10.14
N SER A 273 6.75 13.22 -9.79
CA SER A 273 5.50 13.92 -9.46
C SER A 273 4.49 13.95 -10.61
N GLN A 274 4.92 13.68 -11.86
CA GLN A 274 4.05 13.54 -13.02
C GLN A 274 3.21 12.26 -12.96
N ASP A 275 3.74 11.19 -12.36
CA ASP A 275 3.06 9.89 -12.23
C ASP A 275 2.25 9.78 -10.92
N TYR A 276 2.86 10.17 -9.80
CA TYR A 276 2.30 10.02 -8.45
C TYR A 276 2.86 11.09 -7.50
N PRO A 277 2.14 11.48 -6.43
CA PRO A 277 2.68 12.35 -5.40
C PRO A 277 3.99 11.80 -4.81
N THR A 278 5.06 12.59 -4.87
CA THR A 278 6.40 12.20 -4.39
C THR A 278 6.91 13.13 -3.31
N LEU A 279 7.58 12.55 -2.30
CA LEU A 279 8.26 13.28 -1.24
C LEU A 279 9.72 12.85 -1.17
N ALA A 280 10.63 13.82 -1.02
CA ALA A 280 12.02 13.59 -0.64
C ALA A 280 12.13 13.41 0.88
N PHE A 281 13.03 12.54 1.33
CA PHE A 281 13.16 12.12 2.72
C PHE A 281 14.60 11.74 3.06
N HIS A 282 15.03 12.09 4.28
CA HIS A 282 16.25 11.56 4.89
C HIS A 282 15.89 10.91 6.23
N ALA A 283 16.04 9.59 6.28
CA ALA A 283 15.68 8.78 7.44
C ALA A 283 16.79 8.75 8.51
N SER A 284 16.87 9.81 9.32
CA SER A 284 17.65 9.87 10.55
C SER A 284 16.75 9.94 11.80
N LEU A 285 17.30 9.61 12.97
CA LEU A 285 16.62 9.84 14.25
C LEU A 285 16.92 11.22 14.84
N THR A 286 18.09 11.79 14.53
CA THR A 286 18.56 13.08 15.08
C THR A 286 18.26 14.26 14.18
N ASN A 287 18.53 14.13 12.87
CA ASN A 287 18.34 15.19 11.89
C ASN A 287 17.54 14.68 10.67
N PRO A 288 16.20 14.55 10.76
CA PRO A 288 15.39 14.01 9.68
C PRO A 288 14.92 15.09 8.68
N PHE A 289 15.06 14.82 7.38
CA PHE A 289 14.45 15.66 6.33
C PHE A 289 13.11 15.07 5.88
N GLY A 290 12.11 15.92 5.65
CA GLY A 290 10.79 15.52 5.12
C GLY A 290 9.81 14.92 6.13
N LYS A 291 10.16 14.81 7.42
CA LYS A 291 9.28 14.25 8.48
C LYS A 291 7.96 15.02 8.61
N GLY A 292 8.00 16.36 8.74
CA GLY A 292 6.80 17.19 8.87
C GLY A 292 5.88 17.11 7.66
N ALA A 293 6.44 17.28 6.46
CA ALA A 293 5.78 17.10 5.17
C ALA A 293 5.03 15.75 5.06
N PHE A 294 5.68 14.64 5.44
CA PHE A 294 5.07 13.32 5.40
C PHE A 294 3.93 13.16 6.43
N ILE A 295 4.11 13.69 7.65
CA ILE A 295 3.06 13.68 8.69
C ILE A 295 1.85 14.53 8.25
N GLN A 296 2.07 15.70 7.65
CA GLN A 296 1.02 16.56 7.11
C GLN A 296 0.19 15.82 6.03
N LEU A 297 0.86 15.15 5.09
CA LEU A 297 0.21 14.32 4.06
C LEU A 297 -0.60 13.17 4.69
N LEU A 298 -0.07 12.48 5.70
CA LEU A 298 -0.84 11.46 6.43
C LEU A 298 -2.02 12.05 7.23
N ARG A 299 -1.91 13.26 7.79
CA ARG A 299 -3.04 13.98 8.42
C ARG A 299 -4.10 14.33 7.39
N GLN A 300 -3.74 14.70 6.15
CA GLN A 300 -4.68 14.93 5.04
C GLN A 300 -5.46 13.66 4.69
N PHE A 301 -4.80 12.50 4.52
CA PHE A 301 -5.51 11.22 4.37
C PHE A 301 -6.37 10.87 5.60
N GLY A 302 -5.88 11.22 6.80
CA GLY A 302 -6.62 11.18 8.07
C GLY A 302 -7.94 11.97 8.06
N LYS A 303 -7.97 13.13 7.40
CA LYS A 303 -9.17 13.93 7.18
C LYS A 303 -10.04 13.38 6.04
N LEU A 304 -9.43 12.76 5.01
CA LEU A 304 -10.15 12.25 3.84
C LEU A 304 -10.97 10.98 4.14
N HIS A 305 -10.44 10.04 4.93
CA HIS A 305 -11.17 8.83 5.39
C HIS A 305 -11.79 9.05 6.78
N THR A 306 -12.77 9.96 6.90
CA THR A 306 -13.55 10.16 8.15
C THR A 306 -14.47 8.98 8.49
N ASP A 307 -14.89 8.21 7.49
CA ASP A 307 -15.73 7.03 7.65
C ASP A 307 -15.00 5.86 8.33
N LYS A 308 -13.67 5.82 8.21
CA LYS A 308 -12.80 4.86 8.89
C LYS A 308 -12.32 5.41 10.22
N LYS A 309 -12.45 4.57 11.27
CA LYS A 309 -11.95 4.89 12.62
C LYS A 309 -10.43 5.04 12.67
N GLN A 310 -9.74 4.29 11.82
CA GLN A 310 -8.29 4.23 11.72
C GLN A 310 -7.89 4.00 10.25
N ILE A 311 -6.70 4.45 9.88
CA ILE A 311 -6.10 4.30 8.56
C ILE A 311 -4.81 3.49 8.70
N SER A 312 -4.58 2.57 7.77
CA SER A 312 -3.36 1.77 7.68
C SER A 312 -2.50 2.22 6.49
N VAL A 313 -1.22 2.52 6.74
CA VAL A 313 -0.23 2.97 5.76
C VAL A 313 0.81 1.87 5.58
N GLY A 314 0.89 1.24 4.40
CA GLY A 314 1.81 0.14 4.12
C GLY A 314 3.05 0.60 3.38
N PHE A 315 4.25 0.32 3.91
CA PHE A 315 5.51 0.62 3.25
C PHE A 315 5.95 -0.55 2.36
N ILE A 316 6.20 -0.29 1.08
CA ILE A 316 6.69 -1.26 0.08
C ILE A 316 7.96 -0.73 -0.61
N GLY A 317 8.65 -1.58 -1.37
CA GLY A 317 9.87 -1.23 -2.10
C GLY A 317 11.01 -2.23 -1.89
N TYR A 318 12.11 -2.04 -2.62
CA TYR A 318 13.28 -2.92 -2.65
C TYR A 318 13.92 -3.14 -1.26
N PRO A 319 14.71 -4.21 -1.06
CA PRO A 319 15.62 -4.32 0.08
C PRO A 319 16.52 -3.07 0.19
N ASN A 320 17.02 -2.77 1.39
CA ASN A 320 17.99 -1.69 1.67
C ASN A 320 17.64 -0.24 1.24
N VAL A 321 16.45 0.04 0.69
CA VAL A 321 15.96 1.42 0.44
C VAL A 321 15.64 2.22 1.71
N GLY A 322 15.54 1.56 2.87
CA GLY A 322 15.35 2.22 4.18
C GLY A 322 13.92 2.29 4.74
N LYS A 323 12.98 1.45 4.26
CA LYS A 323 11.59 1.37 4.77
C LYS A 323 11.46 1.44 6.31
N SER A 324 12.13 0.52 7.00
CA SER A 324 12.14 0.43 8.47
C SER A 324 12.81 1.62 9.14
N SER A 325 13.77 2.29 8.47
CA SER A 325 14.38 3.54 8.93
C SER A 325 13.40 4.71 8.87
N VAL A 326 12.65 4.86 7.77
CA VAL A 326 11.60 5.88 7.61
C VAL A 326 10.56 5.75 8.73
N ILE A 327 10.13 4.53 9.06
CA ILE A 327 9.20 4.28 10.16
C ILE A 327 9.79 4.70 11.53
N ASN A 328 11.06 4.41 11.78
CA ASN A 328 11.75 4.81 13.02
C ASN A 328 11.87 6.34 13.14
N THR A 329 12.19 7.03 12.04
CA THR A 329 12.21 8.50 11.95
C THR A 329 10.84 9.11 12.23
N LEU A 330 9.77 8.57 11.65
CA LEU A 330 8.41 9.04 11.90
C LEU A 330 7.99 8.84 13.36
N ARG A 331 8.52 7.81 14.03
CA ARG A 331 8.30 7.53 15.46
C ARG A 331 9.26 8.27 16.41
N SER A 332 10.24 9.01 15.91
CA SER A 332 11.40 9.53 16.69
C SER A 332 12.11 8.46 17.55
N LYS A 333 11.96 7.17 17.25
CA LYS A 333 12.42 6.06 18.11
C LYS A 333 12.71 4.81 17.29
N LYS A 334 13.72 4.05 17.70
CA LYS A 334 14.03 2.73 17.16
C LYS A 334 12.95 1.71 17.56
N VAL A 335 11.95 1.51 16.69
CA VAL A 335 10.86 0.54 16.84
C VAL A 335 11.11 -0.70 15.98
N CYS A 336 11.56 -0.49 14.73
CA CYS A 336 11.98 -1.54 13.82
C CYS A 336 13.47 -1.83 13.98
N ASN A 337 13.86 -3.10 13.80
CA ASN A 337 15.25 -3.44 13.56
C ASN A 337 15.70 -2.86 12.21
N VAL A 338 16.94 -2.35 12.17
CA VAL A 338 17.56 -1.79 10.97
C VAL A 338 19.03 -2.23 10.97
N ALA A 339 19.49 -2.70 9.82
CA ALA A 339 20.87 -3.05 9.53
C ALA A 339 21.20 -2.66 8.08
N PRO A 340 22.48 -2.44 7.72
CA PRO A 340 22.87 -2.22 6.32
C PRO A 340 22.80 -3.49 5.45
N ILE A 341 22.41 -4.63 6.03
CA ILE A 341 22.36 -5.94 5.36
C ILE A 341 20.94 -6.23 4.87
N ALA A 342 20.83 -6.68 3.63
CA ALA A 342 19.54 -7.04 3.03
C ALA A 342 18.84 -8.18 3.78
N GLY A 343 17.53 -8.02 4.00
CA GLY A 343 16.67 -9.06 4.57
C GLY A 343 16.58 -9.12 6.10
N GLU A 344 16.91 -8.02 6.80
CA GLU A 344 16.66 -7.87 8.25
C GLU A 344 15.16 -8.02 8.58
N THR A 345 14.31 -7.20 7.97
CA THR A 345 12.84 -7.31 8.07
C THR A 345 12.34 -8.53 7.29
N LYS A 346 11.82 -9.54 8.01
CA LYS A 346 11.44 -10.86 7.48
C LYS A 346 9.94 -11.14 7.41
N VAL A 347 9.15 -10.40 8.19
CA VAL A 347 7.70 -10.57 8.41
C VAL A 347 7.12 -9.17 8.59
N TRP A 348 5.88 -8.94 8.15
CA TRP A 348 5.20 -7.67 8.36
C TRP A 348 4.90 -7.38 9.84
N GLN A 349 4.82 -6.09 10.22
CA GLN A 349 4.53 -5.65 11.58
C GLN A 349 3.70 -4.36 11.60
N TYR A 350 2.76 -4.27 12.55
CA TYR A 350 1.94 -3.07 12.79
C TYR A 350 2.57 -2.16 13.84
N ILE A 351 2.68 -0.88 13.52
CA ILE A 351 3.27 0.15 14.39
C ILE A 351 2.29 1.32 14.44
N THR A 352 1.82 1.71 15.62
CA THR A 352 1.02 2.93 15.80
C THR A 352 1.90 4.16 15.57
N LEU A 353 1.48 5.12 14.73
CA LEU A 353 2.08 6.46 14.69
C LEU A 353 1.28 7.42 15.56
N MET A 354 -0.04 7.47 15.32
CA MET A 354 -1.03 8.22 16.09
C MET A 354 -2.21 7.29 16.42
N ARG A 355 -3.10 7.67 17.33
CA ARG A 355 -4.30 6.87 17.69
C ARG A 355 -5.19 6.48 16.49
N ARG A 356 -5.16 7.26 15.40
CA ARG A 356 -5.88 6.98 14.14
C ARG A 356 -5.03 6.39 13.02
N ILE A 357 -3.69 6.41 13.10
CA ILE A 357 -2.80 6.09 11.98
C ILE A 357 -1.86 4.94 12.37
N PHE A 358 -1.98 3.83 11.66
CA PHE A 358 -1.11 2.66 11.77
C PHE A 358 -0.17 2.61 10.57
N LEU A 359 1.10 2.34 10.82
CA LEU A 359 2.12 2.05 9.84
C LEU A 359 2.32 0.53 9.77
N ILE A 360 2.56 -0.01 8.58
CA ILE A 360 2.84 -1.42 8.34
C ILE A 360 4.19 -1.52 7.63
N ASP A 361 5.18 -2.12 8.30
CA ASP A 361 6.46 -2.44 7.69
C ASP A 361 6.36 -3.74 6.89
N CYS A 362 7.12 -3.86 5.79
CA CYS A 362 7.10 -5.00 4.88
C CYS A 362 8.54 -5.47 4.59
N PRO A 363 8.80 -6.79 4.49
CA PRO A 363 10.05 -7.26 3.91
C PRO A 363 10.29 -6.67 2.50
N GLY A 364 11.55 -6.46 2.14
CA GLY A 364 11.91 -5.99 0.79
C GLY A 364 11.55 -7.01 -0.29
N VAL A 365 10.92 -6.53 -1.36
CA VAL A 365 10.51 -7.33 -2.52
C VAL A 365 11.32 -6.96 -3.74
N VAL A 366 11.57 -7.95 -4.59
CA VAL A 366 12.27 -7.81 -5.87
C VAL A 366 11.44 -8.54 -6.90
N TYR A 367 11.20 -7.91 -8.04
CA TYR A 367 10.51 -8.56 -9.16
C TYR A 367 11.52 -9.43 -9.92
N PRO A 368 11.11 -10.59 -10.46
CA PRO A 368 11.88 -11.26 -11.51
C PRO A 368 11.79 -10.45 -12.81
N SER A 369 12.57 -9.37 -12.89
CA SER A 369 12.93 -8.68 -14.12
C SER A 369 14.12 -9.37 -14.79
N GLU A 370 14.39 -9.05 -16.05
CA GLU A 370 15.60 -9.46 -16.78
C GLU A 370 16.81 -8.57 -16.39
N ASP A 371 16.94 -8.27 -15.09
CA ASP A 371 18.06 -7.52 -14.51
C ASP A 371 19.33 -8.38 -14.51
N SER A 372 20.49 -7.77 -14.78
CA SER A 372 21.78 -8.45 -14.64
C SER A 372 22.09 -8.81 -13.17
N GLU A 373 22.91 -9.84 -12.94
CA GLU A 373 23.40 -10.17 -11.60
C GLU A 373 24.14 -9.00 -10.96
N THR A 374 24.90 -8.24 -11.75
CA THR A 374 25.57 -6.99 -11.32
C THR A 374 24.55 -5.98 -10.79
N ASP A 375 23.43 -5.76 -11.47
CA ASP A 375 22.40 -4.81 -11.03
C ASP A 375 21.74 -5.25 -9.72
N ILE A 376 21.47 -6.54 -9.55
CA ILE A 376 20.88 -7.09 -8.33
C ILE A 376 21.83 -6.88 -7.12
N VAL A 377 23.14 -7.01 -7.32
CA VAL A 377 24.17 -6.73 -6.29
C VAL A 377 24.25 -5.23 -5.98
N LEU A 378 24.33 -4.38 -7.01
CA LEU A 378 24.51 -2.93 -6.86
C LEU A 378 23.27 -2.22 -6.29
N LYS A 379 22.06 -2.74 -6.56
CA LYS A 379 20.80 -2.32 -5.92
C LYS A 379 20.68 -2.74 -4.44
N GLY A 380 21.62 -3.53 -3.92
CA GLY A 380 21.64 -3.93 -2.51
C GLY A 380 20.61 -5.00 -2.12
N VAL A 381 20.22 -5.86 -3.06
CA VAL A 381 19.31 -6.99 -2.81
C VAL A 381 20.02 -8.15 -2.10
N VAL A 382 21.28 -8.38 -2.49
CA VAL A 382 22.08 -9.54 -2.10
C VAL A 382 23.05 -9.18 -0.97
N GLN A 383 23.23 -10.13 -0.06
CA GLN A 383 24.25 -10.06 0.98
C GLN A 383 25.64 -10.37 0.39
N VAL A 384 26.49 -9.35 0.32
CA VAL A 384 27.83 -9.36 -0.30
C VAL A 384 28.75 -10.47 0.24
N GLU A 385 28.68 -10.80 1.54
CA GLU A 385 29.57 -11.81 2.13
C GLU A 385 29.42 -13.20 1.51
N LYS A 386 28.25 -13.50 0.90
CA LYS A 386 27.87 -14.81 0.40
C LYS A 386 28.06 -15.00 -1.11
N ILE A 387 28.48 -13.95 -1.83
CA ILE A 387 28.84 -14.03 -3.26
C ILE A 387 30.17 -14.80 -3.40
N LYS A 388 30.25 -15.69 -4.39
CA LYS A 388 31.45 -16.48 -4.74
C LYS A 388 32.54 -15.62 -5.36
N THR A 389 32.23 -14.87 -6.43
CA THR A 389 33.15 -13.99 -7.17
C THR A 389 32.72 -12.52 -7.08
N PRO A 390 32.96 -11.82 -5.94
CA PRO A 390 32.66 -10.40 -5.80
C PRO A 390 33.46 -9.50 -6.76
N GLU A 391 34.65 -9.96 -7.19
CA GLU A 391 35.54 -9.33 -8.15
C GLU A 391 34.86 -8.91 -9.47
N ASP A 392 34.05 -9.79 -10.07
CA ASP A 392 33.39 -9.59 -11.36
C ASP A 392 32.47 -8.34 -11.41
N HIS A 393 31.89 -7.98 -10.26
CA HIS A 393 30.95 -6.87 -10.15
C HIS A 393 31.61 -5.49 -10.03
N ILE A 394 32.94 -5.43 -9.84
CA ILE A 394 33.66 -4.17 -9.58
C ILE A 394 33.79 -3.32 -10.85
N GLY A 395 33.85 -3.91 -12.05
CA GLY A 395 33.86 -3.15 -13.30
C GLY A 395 32.66 -2.18 -13.40
N ALA A 396 31.46 -2.68 -13.10
CA ALA A 396 30.22 -1.89 -13.09
C ALA A 396 30.16 -0.84 -11.96
N VAL A 397 30.96 -0.97 -10.89
CA VAL A 397 31.11 0.06 -9.86
C VAL A 397 31.96 1.22 -10.41
N LEU A 398 33.08 0.90 -11.06
CA LEU A 398 34.02 1.87 -11.63
C LEU A 398 33.42 2.62 -12.83
N GLU A 399 32.52 1.99 -13.58
CA GLU A 399 31.76 2.63 -14.66
C GLU A 399 30.74 3.67 -14.13
N ARG A 400 30.09 3.39 -12.99
CA ARG A 400 29.00 4.21 -12.44
C ARG A 400 29.45 5.35 -11.52
N ALA A 401 30.61 5.21 -10.86
CA ALA A 401 31.18 6.27 -10.03
C ALA A 401 32.27 7.03 -10.79
N LYS A 402 32.27 8.37 -10.71
CA LYS A 402 33.35 9.17 -11.30
C LYS A 402 34.72 8.78 -10.71
N PRO A 403 35.78 8.65 -11.52
CA PRO A 403 37.13 8.31 -11.02
C PRO A 403 37.63 9.23 -9.91
N GLU A 404 37.31 10.53 -9.97
CA GLU A 404 37.62 11.49 -8.89
C GLU A 404 37.10 11.06 -7.52
N TYR A 405 35.88 10.52 -7.44
CA TYR A 405 35.26 10.15 -6.17
C TYR A 405 35.87 8.88 -5.59
N ILE A 406 36.21 7.92 -6.46
CA ILE A 406 36.96 6.71 -6.10
C ILE A 406 38.37 7.10 -5.61
N SER A 407 39.06 7.98 -6.34
CA SER A 407 40.38 8.49 -5.97
C SER A 407 40.34 9.24 -4.63
N LYS A 408 39.42 10.17 -4.41
CA LYS A 408 39.24 10.86 -3.11
C LYS A 408 38.97 9.87 -1.96
N THR A 409 38.13 8.85 -2.18
CA THR A 409 37.74 7.86 -1.15
C THR A 409 38.88 6.90 -0.81
N TYR A 410 39.54 6.37 -1.82
CA TYR A 410 40.55 5.30 -1.68
C TYR A 410 41.99 5.78 -1.83
N LYS A 411 42.26 7.08 -2.03
CA LYS A 411 43.57 7.69 -2.37
C LYS A 411 44.45 6.75 -3.21
N ILE A 412 43.95 6.49 -4.42
CA ILE A 412 44.61 5.78 -5.53
C ILE A 412 44.45 6.73 -6.72
N ASP A 413 45.55 7.10 -7.35
CA ASP A 413 45.55 8.18 -8.35
C ASP A 413 45.03 7.71 -9.71
N SER A 414 45.40 6.49 -10.13
CA SER A 414 44.93 5.88 -11.38
C SER A 414 44.90 4.34 -11.33
N TRP A 415 44.01 3.77 -12.13
CA TRP A 415 43.89 2.35 -12.42
C TRP A 415 43.49 2.15 -13.88
N GLU A 416 43.92 1.04 -14.47
CA GLU A 416 43.56 0.69 -15.85
C GLU A 416 42.35 -0.26 -15.88
N ASN A 417 42.42 -1.32 -15.06
CA ASN A 417 41.42 -2.38 -15.00
C ASN A 417 40.86 -2.54 -13.58
N ALA A 418 39.70 -3.20 -13.46
CA ALA A 418 39.10 -3.50 -12.15
C ALA A 418 40.04 -4.35 -11.26
N GLU A 419 40.78 -5.29 -11.84
CA GLU A 419 41.77 -6.12 -11.14
C GLU A 419 42.97 -5.30 -10.64
N ASP A 420 43.49 -4.38 -11.44
CA ASP A 420 44.57 -3.46 -11.07
C ASP A 420 44.14 -2.53 -9.92
N PHE A 421 42.93 -1.98 -9.99
CA PHE A 421 42.32 -1.21 -8.90
C PHE A 421 42.24 -2.03 -7.60
N LEU A 422 41.74 -3.27 -7.66
CA LEU A 422 41.64 -4.16 -6.51
C LEU A 422 43.02 -4.54 -5.96
N GLY A 423 44.01 -4.79 -6.82
CA GLY A 423 45.39 -5.07 -6.44
C GLY A 423 46.04 -3.91 -5.70
N LYS A 424 46.00 -2.70 -6.28
CA LYS A 424 46.49 -1.46 -5.64
C LYS A 424 45.81 -1.22 -4.29
N LEU A 425 44.50 -1.43 -4.20
CA LEU A 425 43.73 -1.30 -2.97
C LEU A 425 44.09 -2.38 -1.92
N ALA A 426 44.37 -3.62 -2.34
CA ALA A 426 44.81 -4.71 -1.47
C ALA A 426 46.18 -4.42 -0.83
N PHE A 427 47.17 -4.00 -1.63
CA PHE A 427 48.48 -3.56 -1.12
C PHE A 427 48.33 -2.41 -0.13
N ARG A 428 47.55 -1.38 -0.46
CA ARG A 428 47.38 -0.21 0.41
C ARG A 428 46.62 -0.50 1.71
N THR A 429 45.74 -1.49 1.71
CA THR A 429 44.97 -1.90 2.90
C THR A 429 45.62 -3.04 3.70
N GLY A 430 46.76 -3.56 3.24
CA GLY A 430 47.44 -4.71 3.84
C GLY A 430 46.64 -6.02 3.75
N LYS A 431 45.71 -6.13 2.79
CA LYS A 431 44.86 -7.30 2.58
C LYS A 431 45.54 -8.26 1.60
N LEU A 432 46.61 -8.88 2.09
CA LEU A 432 47.43 -9.83 1.33
C LEU A 432 47.26 -11.24 1.90
N LEU A 433 47.31 -12.23 1.01
CA LEU A 433 47.39 -13.64 1.34
C LEU A 433 48.82 -14.04 1.72
N LYS A 434 48.99 -15.28 2.20
CA LYS A 434 50.32 -15.84 2.46
C LYS A 434 51.13 -15.87 1.16
N GLY A 435 52.30 -15.26 1.15
CA GLY A 435 53.14 -15.09 -0.05
C GLY A 435 53.09 -13.68 -0.65
N GLY A 436 52.27 -12.77 -0.12
CA GLY A 436 52.21 -11.37 -0.57
C GLY A 436 51.26 -11.11 -1.74
N GLU A 437 50.51 -12.12 -2.18
CA GLU A 437 49.48 -12.03 -3.21
C GLU A 437 48.26 -11.19 -2.72
N PRO A 438 47.68 -10.29 -3.54
CA PRO A 438 46.54 -9.47 -3.13
C PRO A 438 45.24 -10.28 -2.98
N ASP A 439 44.52 -10.11 -1.86
CA ASP A 439 43.21 -10.74 -1.64
C ASP A 439 42.09 -9.95 -2.35
N LEU A 440 41.99 -10.14 -3.66
CA LEU A 440 40.98 -9.51 -4.52
C LEU A 440 39.55 -9.74 -4.02
N ARG A 441 39.27 -10.94 -3.48
CA ARG A 441 37.93 -11.34 -3.01
C ARG A 441 37.51 -10.57 -1.76
N THR A 442 38.37 -10.46 -0.76
CA THR A 442 38.07 -9.69 0.45
C THR A 442 37.96 -8.20 0.14
N VAL A 443 38.83 -7.67 -0.71
CA VAL A 443 38.80 -6.26 -1.12
C VAL A 443 37.56 -5.96 -1.97
N GLY A 444 37.16 -6.83 -2.90
CA GLY A 444 35.91 -6.70 -3.65
C GLY A 444 34.68 -6.67 -2.72
N LYS A 445 34.64 -7.51 -1.68
CA LYS A 445 33.58 -7.46 -0.65
C LYS A 445 33.60 -6.18 0.17
N MET A 446 34.76 -5.57 0.40
CA MET A 446 34.87 -4.26 1.05
C MET A 446 34.32 -3.14 0.15
N VAL A 447 34.71 -3.10 -1.12
CA VAL A 447 34.26 -2.09 -2.10
C VAL A 447 32.74 -2.17 -2.33
N LEU A 448 32.18 -3.38 -2.51
CA LEU A 448 30.73 -3.57 -2.67
C LEU A 448 29.94 -3.18 -1.40
N ASN A 449 30.49 -3.42 -0.21
CA ASN A 449 29.87 -2.95 1.03
C ASN A 449 29.94 -1.42 1.17
N ASP A 450 31.05 -0.78 0.80
CA ASP A 450 31.21 0.67 0.79
C ASP A 450 30.26 1.34 -0.21
N TRP A 451 30.04 0.73 -1.39
CA TRP A 451 29.03 1.13 -2.37
C TRP A 451 27.60 1.08 -1.81
N GLN A 452 27.21 -0.07 -1.23
CA GLN A 452 25.85 -0.23 -0.67
C GLN A 452 25.58 0.73 0.49
N ARG A 453 26.61 1.07 1.27
CA ARG A 453 26.56 2.04 2.39
C ARG A 453 26.58 3.51 1.94
N GLY A 454 26.89 3.80 0.68
CA GLY A 454 27.01 5.18 0.18
C GLY A 454 28.32 5.89 0.55
N ARG A 455 29.37 5.14 0.90
CA ARG A 455 30.71 5.70 1.11
C ARG A 455 31.34 6.14 -0.21
N ILE A 456 31.09 5.38 -1.27
CA ILE A 456 31.39 5.78 -2.65
C ILE A 456 30.21 6.64 -3.13
N PRO A 457 30.40 7.93 -3.43
CA PRO A 457 29.36 8.80 -3.96
C PRO A 457 28.98 8.38 -5.39
N PHE A 458 27.70 8.14 -5.64
CA PHE A 458 27.15 7.94 -6.99
C PHE A 458 25.69 8.37 -7.03
N PHE A 459 25.23 8.83 -8.19
CA PHE A 459 23.82 9.05 -8.50
C PHE A 459 23.58 8.93 -10.01
N VAL A 460 22.40 8.43 -10.39
CA VAL A 460 21.95 8.44 -11.79
C VAL A 460 21.39 9.83 -12.10
N LYS A 461 21.86 10.44 -13.20
CA LYS A 461 21.36 11.73 -13.67
C LYS A 461 19.87 11.62 -14.06
N PRO A 462 19.00 12.54 -13.63
CA PRO A 462 17.60 12.53 -14.03
C PRO A 462 17.45 12.82 -15.54
N PRO A 463 16.40 12.30 -16.20
CA PRO A 463 16.12 12.63 -17.59
C PRO A 463 15.91 14.15 -17.75
N ASN A 464 16.37 14.69 -18.88
CA ASN A 464 16.37 16.12 -19.22
C ASN A 464 17.26 17.00 -18.31
N ALA A 465 18.28 16.41 -17.67
CA ALA A 465 19.42 17.17 -17.16
C ALA A 465 20.41 17.44 -18.31
N GLU A 466 20.12 18.45 -19.13
CA GLU A 466 21.15 19.03 -20.00
C GLU A 466 22.33 19.50 -19.13
N PRO A 467 23.59 19.21 -19.52
CA PRO A 467 24.72 19.86 -18.89
C PRO A 467 24.61 21.37 -19.16
N PRO A 468 25.02 22.26 -18.22
CA PRO A 468 25.22 23.65 -18.58
C PRO A 468 26.23 23.69 -19.73
N ALA A 469 25.88 24.37 -20.83
CA ALA A 469 26.83 24.59 -21.91
C ALA A 469 28.06 25.31 -21.35
N ASP A 470 29.26 24.81 -21.67
CA ASP A 470 30.50 25.41 -21.20
C ASP A 470 30.53 26.91 -21.57
N PRO A 471 30.85 27.82 -20.63
CA PRO A 471 30.96 29.23 -20.94
C PRO A 471 32.14 29.46 -21.89
N GLN A 472 31.87 29.48 -23.19
CA GLN A 472 32.85 29.86 -24.20
C GLN A 472 33.37 31.26 -23.90
N LEU A 473 34.65 31.33 -23.53
CA LEU A 473 35.41 32.57 -23.41
C LEU A 473 35.35 33.33 -24.75
N PRO A 474 34.85 34.58 -24.78
CA PRO A 474 34.95 35.39 -25.99
C PRO A 474 36.43 35.76 -26.25
N PRO A 475 36.92 35.66 -27.49
CA PRO A 475 38.27 36.12 -27.84
C PRO A 475 38.35 37.66 -27.80
N PRO A 476 39.54 38.24 -27.53
CA PRO A 476 39.68 39.67 -27.25
C PRO A 476 39.93 40.55 -28.48
N SER A 477 39.63 41.85 -28.30
CA SER A 477 40.08 43.03 -29.10
C SER A 477 39.59 43.12 -30.57
N SER A 478 38.95 44.21 -30.96
CA SER A 478 39.57 45.54 -31.00
C SER A 478 38.56 46.70 -30.91
N LEU A 479 39.02 47.83 -30.38
CA LEU A 479 38.29 49.12 -30.31
C LEU A 479 38.93 50.10 -31.30
N GLU A 480 38.11 50.86 -32.04
CA GLU A 480 38.36 52.24 -32.48
C GLU A 480 37.01 52.73 -33.10
N ILE A 481 36.25 53.59 -32.40
CA ILE A 481 36.35 55.06 -32.32
C ILE A 481 35.85 55.75 -33.60
N ALA A 482 34.96 56.73 -33.41
CA ALA A 482 34.12 57.31 -34.44
C ALA A 482 34.79 58.39 -35.29
N THR A 483 34.23 58.61 -36.48
CA THR A 483 34.16 59.94 -37.11
C THR A 483 32.72 60.23 -37.54
N GLU A 484 32.21 61.40 -37.15
CA GLU A 484 30.91 61.90 -37.58
C GLU A 484 31.06 62.69 -38.89
N THR A 485 30.17 62.50 -39.86
CA THR A 485 29.60 63.67 -40.57
C THR A 485 28.25 63.36 -41.20
N THR A 486 27.37 64.37 -41.19
CA THR A 486 26.01 64.37 -41.72
C THR A 486 25.97 64.57 -43.24
N GLN A 487 24.99 63.96 -43.94
CA GLN A 487 23.99 64.68 -44.76
C GLN A 487 23.00 63.77 -45.54
N ASN A 488 21.73 64.19 -45.49
CA ASN A 488 20.69 64.15 -46.54
C ASN A 488 20.08 62.83 -47.06
N ASN A 489 18.84 62.60 -46.61
CA ASN A 489 17.68 62.03 -47.35
C ASN A 489 17.37 62.81 -48.66
N PRO A 490 16.38 62.43 -49.53
CA PRO A 490 15.35 61.38 -49.36
C PRO A 490 15.12 60.43 -50.57
N GLU A 491 14.44 59.32 -50.31
CA GLU A 491 13.28 58.90 -51.12
C GLU A 491 12.13 58.52 -50.16
N GLU A 492 11.09 59.35 -50.13
CA GLU A 492 9.74 58.92 -49.73
C GLU A 492 8.98 58.56 -51.01
N GLU A 493 8.12 57.56 -50.96
CA GLU A 493 6.70 57.89 -51.16
C GLU A 493 5.80 56.89 -50.41
N THR A 494 5.24 57.42 -49.32
CA THR A 494 3.98 56.95 -48.74
C THR A 494 2.83 57.37 -49.67
N THR A 495 1.60 56.91 -49.48
CA THR A 495 0.53 57.65 -48.76
C THR A 495 -0.80 56.89 -48.93
N GLU A 496 -1.88 57.04 -48.14
CA GLU A 496 -2.24 57.92 -47.03
C GLU A 496 -3.27 57.20 -46.11
N THR A 497 -3.17 57.25 -44.77
CA THR A 497 -4.00 58.01 -43.78
C THR A 497 -5.53 57.77 -43.82
N VAL A 498 -6.35 57.81 -42.74
CA VAL A 498 -6.43 58.55 -41.44
C VAL A 498 -7.12 57.63 -40.39
N GLY A 499 -7.03 57.76 -39.04
CA GLY A 499 -6.22 58.61 -38.17
C GLY A 499 -6.94 59.09 -36.87
N LYS A 500 -6.49 58.63 -35.68
CA LYS A 500 -6.84 59.03 -34.27
C LYS A 500 -8.24 58.70 -33.70
N GLY A 501 -8.26 58.27 -32.43
CA GLY A 501 -9.23 58.80 -31.43
C GLY A 501 -10.10 57.81 -30.63
N SER A 502 -9.62 57.43 -29.45
CA SER A 502 -10.35 57.18 -28.18
C SER A 502 -11.89 56.93 -28.12
N GLU A 503 -12.24 55.96 -27.26
CA GLU A 503 -13.20 56.04 -26.14
C GLU A 503 -14.24 54.90 -26.04
N SER A 504 -14.67 54.62 -24.82
CA SER A 504 -15.34 53.39 -24.36
C SER A 504 -16.86 53.45 -24.38
N VAL A 505 -17.53 52.31 -24.58
CA VAL A 505 -18.88 52.07 -24.03
C VAL A 505 -18.94 50.72 -23.32
N ILE A 506 -19.38 50.76 -22.07
CA ILE A 506 -19.72 49.61 -21.24
C ILE A 506 -21.23 49.45 -21.22
N GLU A 507 -21.75 48.33 -21.73
CA GLU A 507 -23.01 47.73 -21.29
C GLU A 507 -22.82 46.19 -21.28
N GLY A 508 -23.33 45.43 -20.32
CA GLY A 508 -24.21 45.83 -19.24
C GLY A 508 -25.19 44.74 -18.80
N LYS A 509 -24.77 43.46 -18.73
CA LYS A 509 -25.60 42.40 -18.16
C LYS A 509 -24.85 41.62 -17.07
N LYS A 510 -25.30 41.82 -15.84
CA LYS A 510 -24.96 41.02 -14.66
C LYS A 510 -25.96 39.87 -14.56
N GLU A 511 -25.48 38.64 -14.53
CA GLU A 511 -26.16 37.52 -13.87
C GLU A 511 -25.15 36.81 -12.96
N GLU A 512 -25.65 36.07 -11.96
CA GLU A 512 -24.97 35.88 -10.68
C GLU A 512 -24.18 34.56 -10.59
N ASP A 513 -22.85 34.61 -10.71
CA ASP A 513 -21.96 33.47 -10.39
C ASP A 513 -21.24 33.68 -9.05
N ASN A 514 -21.95 33.41 -7.94
CA ASN A 514 -21.44 33.60 -6.57
C ASN A 514 -21.31 32.28 -5.80
N SER A 515 -20.67 31.27 -6.41
CA SER A 515 -20.50 29.92 -5.81
C SER A 515 -19.10 29.28 -5.95
N CYS A 516 -18.08 29.97 -6.48
CA CYS A 516 -16.77 29.36 -6.79
C CYS A 516 -15.57 29.73 -5.88
N ASN A 517 -15.74 30.56 -4.85
CA ASN A 517 -14.58 30.96 -4.02
C ASN A 517 -14.09 29.83 -3.08
N ALA A 518 -14.99 29.07 -2.46
CA ALA A 518 -14.61 27.98 -1.56
C ALA A 518 -13.88 26.81 -2.26
N SER A 519 -14.17 26.56 -3.54
CA SER A 519 -13.43 25.58 -4.35
C SER A 519 -12.00 26.03 -4.66
N SER A 520 -11.78 27.33 -4.87
CA SER A 520 -10.46 27.89 -5.17
C SER A 520 -9.55 27.90 -3.94
N GLU A 521 -10.09 28.25 -2.76
CA GLU A 521 -9.37 28.16 -1.48
C GLU A 521 -8.99 26.71 -1.14
N MET A 522 -9.89 25.74 -1.35
CA MET A 522 -9.55 24.32 -1.17
C MET A 522 -8.52 23.81 -2.18
N GLN A 523 -8.52 24.32 -3.41
CA GLN A 523 -7.49 24.02 -4.41
C GLN A 523 -6.13 24.60 -4.02
N GLN A 524 -6.09 25.81 -3.43
CA GLN A 524 -4.86 26.40 -2.88
C GLN A 524 -4.33 25.66 -1.64
N ILE A 525 -5.21 25.10 -0.79
CA ILE A 525 -4.79 24.23 0.33
C ILE A 525 -4.27 22.86 -0.17
N LEU A 526 -4.65 22.44 -1.38
CA LEU A 526 -4.11 21.25 -2.06
C LEU A 526 -2.82 21.54 -2.86
N THR A 527 -2.41 22.80 -3.06
CA THR A 527 -1.20 23.12 -3.83
C THR A 527 0.10 22.83 -3.09
N ARG A 528 0.52 21.56 -3.20
CA ARG A 528 1.86 21.03 -2.92
C ARG A 528 2.30 21.13 -1.47
N VAL A 529 2.56 19.98 -0.84
CA VAL A 529 3.46 19.90 0.32
C VAL A 529 4.84 20.32 -0.17
N ARG A 530 5.14 21.62 -0.09
CA ARG A 530 6.44 22.16 -0.52
C ARG A 530 7.51 21.69 0.45
N GLN A 531 8.68 21.33 -0.09
CA GLN A 531 9.83 20.91 0.70
C GLN A 531 10.99 21.83 0.39
N ASN A 532 11.60 22.39 1.43
CA ASN A 532 12.75 23.29 1.30
C ASN A 532 14.03 22.47 1.12
N PHE A 533 14.32 22.08 -0.14
CA PHE A 533 15.45 21.21 -0.51
C PHE A 533 16.84 21.74 -0.08
N GLY A 534 16.96 23.03 0.26
CA GLY A 534 18.19 23.59 0.84
C GLY A 534 18.51 23.07 2.25
N LYS A 535 17.51 22.57 3.01
CA LYS A 535 17.70 21.96 4.34
C LYS A 535 18.19 20.49 4.27
N ILE A 536 18.57 19.98 3.09
CA ILE A 536 19.12 18.62 2.95
C ILE A 536 20.62 18.66 3.27
N ASN A 537 21.00 18.06 4.39
CA ASN A 537 22.40 17.86 4.74
C ASN A 537 23.00 16.73 3.88
N VAL A 538 23.61 17.12 2.77
CA VAL A 538 24.34 16.21 1.86
C VAL A 538 25.64 15.75 2.54
N VAL A 539 25.85 14.44 2.65
CA VAL A 539 27.00 13.85 3.34
C VAL A 539 28.24 13.75 2.44
N PRO A 540 28.16 13.34 1.16
CA PRO A 540 29.31 13.32 0.27
C PRO A 540 29.74 14.70 -0.22
N GLN A 541 31.05 14.90 -0.40
CA GLN A 541 31.59 16.04 -1.13
C GLN A 541 31.62 15.73 -2.64
N PHE A 542 30.80 16.44 -3.40
CA PHE A 542 30.74 16.35 -4.87
C PHE A 542 31.75 17.31 -5.53
N SER A 543 32.12 17.05 -6.80
CA SER A 543 32.94 17.98 -7.60
C SER A 543 32.10 19.15 -8.12
N GLY A 544 32.76 20.24 -8.54
CA GLY A 544 32.09 21.49 -8.94
C GLY A 544 30.99 21.29 -9.97
N ASP A 545 31.24 20.45 -10.97
CA ASP A 545 30.29 20.12 -12.06
C ASP A 545 28.98 19.47 -11.56
N ASP A 546 29.02 18.79 -10.41
CA ASP A 546 27.84 18.15 -9.79
C ASP A 546 27.19 19.06 -8.73
N LEU A 547 27.71 20.27 -8.49
CA LEU A 547 27.20 21.25 -7.52
C LEU A 547 26.45 22.39 -8.22
N VAL A 548 25.29 22.09 -8.82
CA VAL A 548 24.40 23.11 -9.37
C VAL A 548 23.69 23.84 -8.22
N PRO A 549 23.77 25.19 -8.12
CA PRO A 549 23.06 25.97 -7.12
C PRO A 549 21.54 25.75 -7.19
N VAL A 550 20.91 25.56 -6.04
CA VAL A 550 19.45 25.41 -5.94
C VAL A 550 18.87 26.70 -5.37
N GLU A 551 18.08 27.41 -6.18
CA GLU A 551 17.25 28.51 -5.69
C GLU A 551 16.38 28.03 -4.52
N VAL A 552 16.63 28.65 -3.37
CA VAL A 552 15.84 28.54 -2.14
C VAL A 552 14.77 29.62 -2.17
N SER A 553 13.53 29.24 -1.84
CA SER A 553 12.41 30.16 -1.69
C SER A 553 12.01 30.20 -0.22
N ASP A 554 12.41 31.27 0.48
CA ASP A 554 12.31 31.38 1.93
C ASP A 554 10.88 31.69 2.39
N ILE A 555 10.14 30.65 2.82
CA ILE A 555 8.85 30.78 3.51
C ILE A 555 8.71 29.61 4.50
N GLU A 556 9.02 29.79 5.79
CA GLU A 556 8.78 28.74 6.81
C GLU A 556 8.60 29.18 8.28
N GLU A 557 8.58 30.48 8.62
CA GLU A 557 8.40 30.93 10.04
C GLU A 557 7.03 30.58 10.66
N GLU A 558 6.02 30.19 9.87
CA GLU A 558 4.68 29.81 10.38
C GLU A 558 4.52 28.32 10.75
N LEU A 559 5.48 27.44 10.46
CA LEU A 559 5.27 25.98 10.57
C LEU A 559 5.79 25.31 11.84
N GLU A 560 6.75 25.92 12.56
CA GLU A 560 7.34 25.31 13.77
C GLU A 560 6.50 25.53 15.04
N SER A 561 5.69 26.60 15.09
CA SER A 561 4.78 26.90 16.20
C SER A 561 3.69 25.83 16.41
N LEU A 562 3.18 25.24 15.31
CA LEU A 562 2.12 24.23 15.36
C LEU A 562 2.59 22.82 15.75
N SER A 563 3.90 22.60 15.89
CA SER A 563 4.46 21.34 16.42
C SER A 563 4.64 21.36 17.94
N ALA A 564 4.82 22.52 18.57
CA ALA A 564 5.02 22.62 20.01
C ALA A 564 3.72 22.45 20.80
N GLU A 565 2.60 22.96 20.28
CA GLU A 565 1.29 22.94 20.98
C GLU A 565 0.64 21.54 21.08
N GLU A 566 1.11 20.52 20.34
CA GLU A 566 0.58 19.14 20.42
C GLU A 566 1.40 18.21 21.36
N GLU A 567 2.51 18.65 21.98
CA GLU A 567 3.31 17.81 22.89
C GLU A 567 2.91 17.93 24.38
N GLU A 568 2.11 18.92 24.80
CA GLU A 568 1.69 19.09 26.21
C GLU A 568 0.44 18.28 26.65
N GLU A 569 -0.30 17.62 25.74
CA GLU A 569 -1.56 16.90 26.09
C GLU A 569 -1.40 15.41 26.50
N GLU A 570 -0.20 14.82 26.55
CA GLU A 570 0.00 13.41 26.95
C GLU A 570 1.03 13.17 28.10
N GLU A 571 0.95 13.90 29.22
CA GLU A 571 1.44 13.40 30.51
C GLU A 571 0.42 13.48 31.68
N GLN A 572 0.09 12.31 32.23
CA GLN A 572 -0.42 12.16 33.61
C GLN A 572 0.50 11.20 34.36
N PRO A 573 1.35 11.69 35.28
CA PRO A 573 1.85 10.91 36.39
C PRO A 573 0.83 10.93 37.55
N GLY A 574 0.82 9.88 38.36
CA GLY A 574 0.17 9.92 39.67
C GLY A 574 1.09 10.56 40.71
N GLU A 575 0.49 11.11 41.77
CA GLU A 575 1.18 11.68 42.93
C GLU A 575 2.06 10.64 43.66
N GLU A 576 3.23 11.05 44.13
CA GLU A 576 3.71 10.88 45.52
C GLU A 576 4.96 11.77 45.74
N ASP A 577 5.22 12.13 46.99
CA ASP A 577 6.03 13.30 47.41
C ASP A 577 7.55 13.16 47.26
N GLU A 578 8.26 14.28 47.07
CA GLU A 578 9.08 14.93 48.12
C GLU A 578 9.78 16.20 47.60
N ALA A 579 10.12 17.12 48.50
CA ALA A 579 10.78 18.39 48.19
C ALA A 579 12.23 18.39 48.67
N GLU A 580 13.15 18.90 47.86
CA GLU A 580 14.26 19.72 48.37
C GLU A 580 14.85 20.62 47.28
N SER A 581 15.29 21.81 47.68
CA SER A 581 15.85 22.88 46.85
C SER A 581 17.36 22.76 46.68
N TYR A 582 17.96 23.41 45.67
CA TYR A 582 19.01 24.44 45.85
C TYR A 582 19.43 25.07 44.50
N GLN A 583 19.45 26.42 44.46
CA GLN A 583 20.38 27.38 43.81
C GLN A 583 21.13 27.02 42.49
N GLU A 584 21.47 27.95 41.58
CA GLU A 584 21.24 29.40 41.35
C GLU A 584 21.90 29.71 39.97
N SER A 585 21.42 30.63 39.12
CA SER A 585 21.97 32.01 39.01
C SER A 585 21.64 32.64 37.64
N LEU A 586 21.80 33.97 37.55
CA LEU A 586 21.77 34.84 36.34
C LEU A 586 20.38 35.08 35.70
N GLU A 587 19.98 36.29 35.29
CA GLU A 587 20.40 37.68 35.55
C GLU A 587 19.26 38.61 35.05
N GLU A 588 18.88 39.69 35.74
CA GLU A 588 17.90 40.67 35.19
C GLU A 588 18.55 41.60 34.16
N PRO A 589 17.80 42.03 33.13
CA PRO A 589 17.45 43.46 33.10
C PRO A 589 16.05 43.81 32.54
N GLY A 590 15.46 44.91 33.02
CA GLY A 590 14.52 45.73 32.23
C GLY A 590 13.03 45.70 32.62
N GLN A 591 12.67 46.21 33.81
CA GLN A 591 11.28 46.17 34.32
C GLN A 591 10.30 47.20 33.69
N SER A 592 10.67 47.97 32.67
CA SER A 592 9.76 48.94 32.01
C SER A 592 8.83 48.29 30.97
N ASP A 593 9.38 47.38 30.16
CA ASP A 593 8.70 46.92 28.94
C ASP A 593 7.77 45.74 29.24
N THR A 594 8.08 44.95 30.28
CA THR A 594 7.26 43.83 30.74
C THR A 594 5.87 44.28 31.21
N GLN A 595 5.77 45.40 31.93
CA GLN A 595 4.46 45.95 32.33
C GLN A 595 3.61 46.39 31.13
N ALA A 596 4.22 46.94 30.07
CA ALA A 596 3.50 47.32 28.85
C ALA A 596 2.99 46.08 28.10
N VAL A 597 3.81 45.03 28.01
CA VAL A 597 3.43 43.75 27.39
C VAL A 597 2.31 43.06 28.18
N ILE A 598 2.41 43.00 29.51
CA ILE A 598 1.37 42.43 30.39
C ILE A 598 0.05 43.19 30.20
N LYS A 599 0.07 44.52 30.19
CA LYS A 599 -1.13 45.34 30.00
C LYS A 599 -1.77 45.14 28.62
N ALA A 600 -0.97 44.95 27.57
CA ALA A 600 -1.45 44.62 26.22
C ALA A 600 -2.02 43.18 26.12
N LEU A 601 -1.49 42.23 26.90
CA LEU A 601 -2.03 40.88 27.03
C LEU A 601 -3.36 40.89 27.80
N ASP A 602 -3.47 41.62 28.90
CA ASP A 602 -4.71 41.78 29.66
C ASP A 602 -5.82 42.42 28.83
N GLU A 603 -5.52 43.44 28.01
CA GLU A 603 -6.49 44.00 27.07
C GLU A 603 -6.94 42.97 26.01
N LYS A 604 -6.04 42.13 25.48
CA LYS A 604 -6.41 41.03 24.58
C LYS A 604 -7.30 40.01 25.27
N ILE A 605 -6.95 39.58 26.48
CA ILE A 605 -7.73 38.63 27.30
C ILE A 605 -9.12 39.21 27.58
N ALA A 606 -9.22 40.47 28.00
CA ALA A 606 -10.50 41.15 28.22
C ALA A 606 -11.34 41.22 26.93
N LYS A 607 -10.73 41.47 25.77
CA LYS A 607 -11.39 41.49 24.46
C LYS A 607 -11.91 40.10 24.07
N TYR A 608 -11.14 39.04 24.32
CA TYR A 608 -11.58 37.65 24.12
C TYR A 608 -12.67 37.21 25.09
N GLN A 609 -12.59 37.57 26.37
CA GLN A 609 -13.67 37.32 27.34
C GLN A 609 -14.95 38.05 26.94
N LYS A 610 -14.86 39.30 26.48
CA LYS A 610 -16.02 40.08 25.98
C LYS A 610 -16.61 39.46 24.72
N PHE A 611 -15.78 38.90 23.83
CA PHE A 611 -16.23 38.12 22.67
C PHE A 611 -16.91 36.80 23.07
N LEU A 612 -16.31 36.02 23.99
CA LEU A 612 -16.88 34.79 24.52
C LEU A 612 -18.20 35.01 25.25
N ASN A 613 -18.32 36.08 26.04
CA ASN A 613 -19.55 36.45 26.73
C ASN A 613 -20.62 36.92 25.73
N LYS A 614 -20.23 37.67 24.68
CA LYS A 614 -21.13 38.02 23.55
C LYS A 614 -21.56 36.79 22.74
N ALA A 615 -20.70 35.78 22.59
CA ALA A 615 -21.01 34.52 21.94
C ALA A 615 -21.94 33.63 22.80
N LYS A 616 -21.69 33.54 24.12
CA LYS A 616 -22.58 32.87 25.09
C LYS A 616 -23.96 33.52 25.12
N ALA A 617 -24.03 34.85 25.18
CA ALA A 617 -25.29 35.60 25.12
C ALA A 617 -26.04 35.42 23.78
N LYS A 618 -25.34 35.25 22.66
CA LYS A 618 -25.94 35.00 21.34
C LYS A 618 -26.30 33.53 21.05
N LYS A 619 -25.76 32.56 21.80
CA LYS A 619 -26.05 31.11 21.61
C LYS A 619 -27.13 30.53 22.52
N PHE A 620 -27.84 31.34 23.31
CA PHE A 620 -28.96 30.90 24.16
C PHE A 620 -30.31 31.58 23.89
N SER A 621 -30.51 32.19 22.71
CA SER A 621 -31.80 32.78 22.30
C SER A 621 -32.36 32.26 20.96
N ALA A 622 -31.66 31.36 20.27
CA ALA A 622 -31.99 30.92 18.91
C ALA A 622 -32.41 29.44 18.75
N VAL A 623 -33.03 28.84 19.77
CA VAL A 623 -33.88 27.63 19.62
C VAL A 623 -35.10 27.74 20.56
N ARG A 624 -36.05 28.62 20.21
CA ARG A 624 -37.37 28.66 20.89
C ARG A 624 -38.32 27.71 20.16
N ILE A 625 -38.34 26.44 20.56
CA ILE A 625 -39.33 25.47 20.08
C ILE A 625 -40.73 25.96 20.47
N SER A 626 -41.67 25.94 19.53
CA SER A 626 -43.06 26.33 19.79
C SER A 626 -43.72 25.37 20.78
N LYS A 627 -44.47 25.91 21.74
CA LYS A 627 -45.17 25.15 22.80
C LYS A 627 -46.25 24.17 22.29
N GLY A 628 -46.46 24.03 20.98
CA GLY A 628 -47.47 23.16 20.37
C GLY A 628 -46.98 21.78 19.93
N LEU A 629 -45.69 21.44 20.08
CA LEU A 629 -45.12 20.20 19.53
C LEU A 629 -44.56 19.20 20.57
N SER A 630 -44.70 19.48 21.87
CA SER A 630 -44.20 18.60 22.95
C SER A 630 -45.20 17.54 23.44
N GLU A 631 -46.50 17.65 23.13
CA GLU A 631 -47.52 16.70 23.63
C GLU A 631 -47.84 15.53 22.69
N MET A 632 -47.49 15.60 21.40
CA MET A 632 -47.81 14.53 20.44
C MET A 632 -46.80 13.38 20.34
N VAL A 633 -45.73 13.38 21.14
CA VAL A 633 -44.66 12.35 21.08
C VAL A 633 -44.76 11.30 22.21
N PHE A 634 -45.65 11.49 23.19
CA PHE A 634 -45.83 10.58 24.33
C PHE A 634 -47.28 10.06 24.51
N ALA A 635 -48.03 9.90 23.42
CA ALA A 635 -49.28 9.14 23.44
C ALA A 635 -49.01 7.63 23.22
N LYS A 636 -49.34 6.80 24.20
CA LYS A 636 -49.42 5.33 24.02
C LYS A 636 -50.68 4.99 23.22
N PRO A 637 -50.65 4.01 22.30
CA PRO A 637 -51.88 3.41 21.81
C PRO A 637 -52.49 2.48 22.89
N GLU A 638 -53.57 2.93 23.51
CA GLU A 638 -54.52 2.03 24.17
C GLU A 638 -55.56 1.58 23.14
N GLU A 639 -55.53 0.31 22.74
CA GLU A 639 -56.67 -0.31 22.05
C GLU A 639 -57.63 -0.91 23.07
N GLN A 640 -58.67 -0.14 23.42
CA GLN A 640 -59.82 -0.64 24.16
C GLN A 640 -60.77 -1.40 23.22
N ARG A 641 -61.27 -2.54 23.71
CA ARG A 641 -62.22 -3.40 23.00
C ARG A 641 -63.65 -2.87 23.12
N LYS A 642 -64.36 -2.78 21.99
CA LYS A 642 -65.83 -2.89 21.87
C LYS A 642 -66.10 -3.62 20.54
N SER A 643 -66.61 -4.84 20.50
CA SER A 643 -67.96 -5.32 20.86
C SER A 643 -69.04 -4.93 19.85
N SER A 644 -69.23 -5.76 18.83
CA SER A 644 -70.53 -6.02 18.20
C SER A 644 -70.92 -7.48 18.50
N LYS A 645 -72.20 -7.71 18.77
CA LYS A 645 -72.76 -9.04 19.03
C LYS A 645 -73.24 -9.66 17.72
N GLU A 646 -73.19 -10.98 17.64
CA GLU A 646 -74.31 -11.78 17.14
C GLU A 646 -74.28 -13.16 17.82
N GLU A 647 -75.43 -13.79 17.95
CA GLU A 647 -75.72 -14.85 18.92
C GLU A 647 -75.60 -16.26 18.32
N ASN A 648 -75.31 -17.26 19.16
CA ASN A 648 -76.17 -18.44 19.36
C ASN A 648 -75.46 -19.51 20.24
N ASP A 649 -76.01 -19.68 21.44
CA ASP A 649 -76.28 -20.92 22.21
C ASP A 649 -75.33 -22.13 22.15
N ILE A 650 -74.89 -22.60 23.33
CA ILE A 650 -75.53 -23.72 24.07
C ILE A 650 -74.82 -23.92 25.44
N ASP A 651 -75.61 -24.19 26.48
CA ASP A 651 -75.22 -24.33 27.91
C ASP A 651 -74.67 -25.74 28.31
N PRO A 652 -74.26 -26.03 29.57
CA PRO A 652 -73.07 -26.87 29.82
C PRO A 652 -73.26 -28.17 30.66
N ALA A 653 -72.12 -28.85 30.90
CA ALA A 653 -71.80 -29.80 31.99
C ALA A 653 -72.23 -31.29 31.80
N PRO A 654 -71.78 -32.26 32.65
CA PRO A 654 -70.68 -32.26 33.63
C PRO A 654 -69.69 -33.46 33.54
N THR A 655 -68.67 -33.40 34.41
CA THR A 655 -67.65 -34.40 34.77
C THR A 655 -68.00 -35.92 34.77
N LYS A 656 -66.99 -36.78 34.56
CA LYS A 656 -66.91 -38.15 35.16
C LYS A 656 -65.47 -38.66 35.35
N LYS A 657 -65.23 -39.39 36.45
CA LYS A 657 -63.96 -40.04 36.85
C LYS A 657 -63.78 -41.38 36.13
N GLY A 658 -62.55 -41.88 35.90
CA GLY A 658 -62.39 -43.29 35.53
C GLY A 658 -61.00 -43.87 35.16
N ARG A 659 -60.37 -44.52 36.15
CA ARG A 659 -59.57 -45.77 36.05
C ARG A 659 -58.28 -45.89 35.22
N LYS A 660 -57.23 -46.34 35.94
CA LYS A 660 -56.03 -47.04 35.47
C LYS A 660 -56.36 -48.27 34.58
N ARG A 661 -55.53 -48.55 33.57
CA ARG A 661 -55.26 -49.92 33.07
C ARG A 661 -53.77 -50.13 32.78
N LYS A 662 -53.38 -51.40 32.73
CA LYS A 662 -52.02 -51.97 32.82
C LYS A 662 -51.74 -52.77 31.55
N ALA A 663 -50.50 -52.79 31.07
CA ALA A 663 -49.95 -53.78 30.13
C ALA A 663 -48.45 -53.93 30.52
N GLN A 664 -47.89 -55.10 30.87
CA GLN A 664 -47.63 -56.29 30.03
C GLN A 664 -46.95 -55.84 28.72
N LYS A 665 -45.62 -55.91 28.55
CA LYS A 665 -44.56 -56.82 29.07
C LYS A 665 -44.70 -58.26 28.56
N GLU A 666 -44.11 -58.49 27.39
CA GLU A 666 -43.52 -59.78 27.03
C GLU A 666 -42.04 -59.78 27.46
N GLU A 667 -41.55 -60.94 27.86
CA GLU A 667 -40.15 -61.20 28.20
C GLU A 667 -39.59 -62.20 27.22
N GLU A 668 -38.38 -61.96 26.73
CA GLU A 668 -37.46 -63.06 26.41
C GLU A 668 -36.17 -62.87 27.22
N HIS A 669 -35.86 -63.87 28.03
CA HIS A 669 -34.62 -63.95 28.77
C HIS A 669 -33.54 -64.60 27.90
N SER A 670 -32.39 -63.94 27.75
CA SER A 670 -31.13 -64.65 27.57
C SER A 670 -30.06 -64.11 28.53
N SER A 671 -29.43 -65.03 29.25
CA SER A 671 -28.53 -64.74 30.35
C SER A 671 -27.09 -64.58 29.86
N LYS A 672 -26.54 -63.36 29.99
CA LYS A 672 -25.10 -63.08 30.11
C LYS A 672 -24.91 -61.63 30.56
N THR A 673 -24.30 -61.42 31.72
CA THR A 673 -23.93 -60.09 32.22
C THR A 673 -22.76 -59.54 31.40
N PRO A 674 -22.92 -58.44 30.64
CA PRO A 674 -21.80 -57.83 29.95
C PRO A 674 -20.95 -57.07 30.97
N ARG A 675 -19.68 -57.49 31.15
CA ARG A 675 -18.70 -56.72 31.93
C ARG A 675 -18.66 -55.28 31.40
N THR A 676 -18.97 -54.30 32.24
CA THR A 676 -18.93 -52.89 31.86
C THR A 676 -17.50 -52.45 31.57
N LEU A 677 -17.16 -52.33 30.28
CA LEU A 677 -15.85 -51.88 29.80
C LEU A 677 -15.39 -50.62 30.53
N THR A 678 -14.16 -50.66 31.04
CA THR A 678 -13.54 -49.53 31.74
C THR A 678 -13.42 -48.31 30.83
N SER A 679 -13.25 -47.12 31.44
CA SER A 679 -13.08 -45.87 30.68
C SER A 679 -11.86 -45.90 29.74
N LYS A 680 -10.84 -46.70 30.07
CA LYS A 680 -9.61 -46.88 29.27
C LYS A 680 -9.88 -47.77 28.05
N GLU A 681 -10.62 -48.86 28.22
CA GLU A 681 -11.03 -49.76 27.12
C GLU A 681 -12.02 -49.08 26.16
N ARG A 682 -13.02 -48.35 26.69
CA ARG A 682 -13.95 -47.57 25.86
C ARG A 682 -13.23 -46.53 24.98
N ARG A 683 -12.18 -45.89 25.49
CA ARG A 683 -11.31 -44.99 24.70
C ARG A 683 -10.45 -45.74 23.68
N ARG A 684 -10.04 -46.99 23.96
CA ARG A 684 -9.27 -47.82 23.02
C ARG A 684 -10.13 -48.26 21.84
N ALA A 685 -11.34 -48.76 22.10
CA ALA A 685 -12.32 -49.12 21.08
C ALA A 685 -12.72 -47.91 20.20
N ALA A 686 -13.01 -46.76 20.82
CA ALA A 686 -13.32 -45.53 20.08
C ALA A 686 -12.15 -45.04 19.18
N ARG A 687 -10.89 -45.28 19.59
CA ARG A 687 -9.70 -44.99 18.78
C ARG A 687 -9.45 -46.00 17.66
N GLN A 688 -9.94 -47.23 17.78
CA GLN A 688 -9.89 -48.24 16.71
C GLN A 688 -10.98 -48.03 15.66
N GLN A 689 -12.16 -47.53 16.06
CA GLN A 689 -13.26 -47.19 15.15
C GLN A 689 -13.05 -45.87 14.39
N GLN A 690 -12.19 -44.98 14.88
CA GLN A 690 -11.76 -43.79 14.13
C GLN A 690 -10.61 -44.13 13.20
N SER A 691 -10.90 -44.25 11.90
CA SER A 691 -9.85 -44.31 10.88
C SER A 691 -8.97 -43.06 10.97
N ARG A 692 -7.65 -43.27 11.02
CA ARG A 692 -6.68 -42.16 11.02
C ARG A 692 -6.82 -41.38 9.71
N LYS A 693 -7.40 -40.18 9.76
CA LYS A 693 -7.32 -39.21 8.68
C LYS A 693 -5.86 -38.76 8.52
N VAL A 694 -5.10 -39.51 7.74
CA VAL A 694 -3.86 -39.03 7.13
C VAL A 694 -4.23 -37.81 6.30
N GLY A 695 -3.49 -36.71 6.46
CA GLY A 695 -3.79 -35.45 5.78
C GLY A 695 -3.57 -35.55 4.28
N VAL A 696 -4.65 -35.82 3.53
CA VAL A 696 -4.65 -35.71 2.05
C VAL A 696 -4.41 -34.24 1.69
N ARG A 697 -3.52 -34.00 0.74
CA ARG A 697 -3.08 -32.63 0.38
C ARG A 697 -4.25 -31.89 -0.28
N TYR A 698 -4.56 -30.70 0.25
CA TYR A 698 -5.64 -29.81 -0.20
C TYR A 698 -5.69 -29.55 -1.73
N TYR A 699 -4.55 -29.64 -2.40
CA TYR A 699 -4.41 -29.41 -3.84
C TYR A 699 -4.86 -30.59 -4.74
N GLU A 700 -5.01 -31.81 -4.21
CA GLU A 700 -5.50 -32.95 -5.01
C GLU A 700 -7.02 -32.93 -5.21
N THR A 701 -7.78 -32.38 -4.25
CA THR A 701 -9.26 -32.44 -4.26
C THR A 701 -9.93 -31.26 -4.97
N HIS A 702 -9.20 -30.20 -5.31
CA HIS A 702 -9.78 -28.95 -5.84
C HIS A 702 -9.40 -28.61 -7.29
N ASN A 703 -8.66 -29.47 -8.00
CA ASN A 703 -8.34 -29.21 -9.41
C ASN A 703 -9.50 -29.62 -10.34
N VAL A 704 -10.53 -28.75 -10.42
CA VAL A 704 -11.68 -28.91 -11.34
C VAL A 704 -11.34 -28.30 -12.70
N LYS A 705 -10.40 -28.92 -13.41
CA LYS A 705 -10.14 -28.78 -14.86
C LYS A 705 -9.32 -30.00 -15.30
N ASN A 706 -9.67 -30.58 -16.44
CA ASN A 706 -9.18 -31.87 -16.97
C ASN A 706 -9.42 -33.11 -16.09
N ARG A 707 -10.58 -33.75 -16.31
CA ARG A 707 -10.73 -35.19 -16.07
C ARG A 707 -11.46 -35.83 -17.24
N ASN A 708 -10.71 -36.47 -18.14
CA ASN A 708 -11.27 -37.16 -19.31
C ASN A 708 -12.28 -38.23 -18.87
N ARG A 709 -13.52 -38.11 -19.37
CA ARG A 709 -14.49 -39.21 -19.35
C ARG A 709 -14.02 -40.28 -20.33
N ASN A 710 -13.30 -41.28 -19.83
CA ASN A 710 -13.36 -42.68 -20.29
C ASN A 710 -12.37 -43.57 -19.53
N LYS A 711 -12.86 -44.22 -18.46
CA LYS A 711 -12.32 -45.49 -17.99
C LYS A 711 -13.39 -46.23 -17.17
N LYS A 712 -13.97 -47.29 -17.76
CA LYS A 712 -14.76 -48.28 -17.02
C LYS A 712 -13.84 -48.91 -15.95
N LYS A 713 -14.36 -49.13 -14.75
CA LYS A 713 -13.75 -50.05 -13.79
C LYS A 713 -14.24 -51.45 -14.09
N THR A 714 -13.34 -52.38 -14.34
CA THR A 714 -13.58 -53.79 -14.05
C THR A 714 -13.30 -54.01 -12.56
N ASN A 715 -14.18 -54.76 -11.91
CA ASN A 715 -13.86 -55.38 -10.62
C ASN A 715 -13.23 -56.72 -10.95
N ASP A 716 -12.09 -57.04 -10.35
CA ASP A 716 -11.69 -58.43 -10.11
C ASP A 716 -10.92 -58.51 -8.80
N SER A 717 -11.19 -59.59 -8.08
CA SER A 717 -10.60 -59.93 -6.78
C SER A 717 -9.74 -61.18 -6.91
N GLU A 718 -8.85 -61.37 -5.93
CA GLU A 718 -7.98 -62.56 -5.74
C GLU A 718 -6.74 -62.67 -6.66
N GLY A 719 -5.64 -63.23 -6.14
CA GLY A 719 -4.49 -63.61 -7.00
C GLY A 719 -3.06 -63.27 -6.54
N GLN A 720 -2.63 -63.77 -5.37
CA GLN A 720 -1.26 -64.25 -5.10
C GLN A 720 0.01 -63.34 -5.15
N LYS A 721 0.64 -63.24 -3.96
CA LYS A 721 2.07 -63.53 -3.64
C LYS A 721 3.22 -62.84 -4.40
N HIS A 722 3.88 -61.93 -3.65
CA HIS A 722 5.33 -61.70 -3.55
C HIS A 722 6.31 -62.27 -4.61
N ARG A 723 7.13 -61.37 -5.16
CA ARG A 723 8.56 -61.66 -5.40
C ARG A 723 9.43 -60.40 -5.25
N HIS A 724 10.35 -60.41 -4.29
CA HIS A 724 11.43 -59.42 -4.21
C HIS A 724 12.40 -59.62 -5.38
N LYS A 725 12.92 -58.52 -5.95
CA LYS A 725 14.19 -58.51 -6.69
C LYS A 725 15.15 -57.51 -6.04
N ARG A 726 16.37 -57.98 -5.78
CA ARG A 726 17.49 -57.17 -5.31
C ARG A 726 18.03 -56.30 -6.44
N PHE A 727 18.59 -55.14 -6.10
CA PHE A 727 19.54 -54.44 -6.96
C PHE A 727 20.74 -55.34 -7.27
N ARG A 728 21.28 -55.21 -8.49
CA ARG A 728 22.65 -55.65 -8.80
C ARG A 728 23.36 -54.48 -9.50
N HIS A 729 24.61 -54.26 -9.13
CA HIS A 729 25.46 -53.18 -9.57
C HIS A 729 26.64 -53.78 -10.35
N LYS A 730 27.29 -52.98 -11.21
CA LYS A 730 28.37 -53.34 -12.15
C LYS A 730 27.91 -54.19 -13.35
N GLN A 731 28.50 -54.03 -14.54
CA GLN A 731 29.59 -53.11 -14.91
C GLN A 731 29.07 -51.82 -15.56
#